data_AF-A0A1G4TXR9-F1
#
_entry.id   AF-A0A1G4TXR9-F1
#
_cell.length_a   1.000
_cell.length_b   1.000
_cell.length_c   1.000
_cell.angle_alpha   90.00
_cell.angle_beta   90.00
_cell.angle_gamma   90.00
#
_symmetry.space_group_name_H-M   'P 1'
#
loop_
_entity.id
_entity.type
_entity.pdbx_description
1 polymer ?
#
loop_
_entity_poly.entity_id
_entity_poly.type
_entity_poly.pdbx_seq_one_letter_code
_entity_poly.pdbx_strand_id
1 'polypeptide(L)'
;MKFSGERFIPNSTDRDMAVEHLQRYFALTELVKDKVVLDAASGEGYGSFILSDYAQSIIGVDISAEAIVHAQLTYAKSNESFVQGSIEQLPVEDQSVDVVVSFETIEHVDETIQHQFLKEIKRVLKPDGILVMSTPDKYVYSDRANYHNSFHVREFYKEEFYSFLNEYFNNIDMYYQKHEISSLIVNNRSDRAKRIHIEQNDHVTNGKYLIAVCSNESLADVDLNSFVPDHQEQHYQMIQRILSLQDEVEERNKHIKRLDEAIVDKDRHIDQANNKISFVHEQLVHQNSTVSQALNIVNSMENQLKENSERLLEALLKAASQEEQLHKLQEELKAKEEIIESMDHLHHELNSQFEEHSATHQTINNQIAHINLLLEQERKLNNILQSGGWKALTKYYRLRDSILPDNSKRKLLAKLTYKALKNPKQMLSKVNKNNIKKLKYYLNTEDPGLVESRIDNFLDRHTNVEHSVALKLYQEIDASQKLVFPITNNPLVSIIIPVYNQWHYTYACLKSILDHTNDVSYEIIIADDMSTDETVNAQQYVQNVKIVRDGTNRGFLLNCNNASKYAEGKYIFFLNNDTNVQPEWLSSLVKLIQRDETIGMVGSKLVYPDGRQQEAGGIIWNDASGWNYGRLDDPSKSEYNYVKEVDYISGAAIMIRHELWKVIGGFDERYAPAYYEDTDLAFEIRKQGYKVVFQPQSVIVHFEGISHGKDESTGIKSYQVTNKQKFIDKWKNELLDNHFENAEHVFLARGRTKNKTTIVVVDHYVPHYDKDAGGRCTYHYLKLFVELGFHVIFIGDNFFRHEPYTSELQQLGIEVLYGDWYYNNIENWIKNNAQYLDYIYLNRPHISVKYIDVFGKYSKAKIVYFGHDLHYLRELRNYEINKNPELLKSSEDWKKIEFELFNKADIVHVVGTFEQSVLLKEFSDKPIRNIPLYIFDKVNSIHSNLSERKDILFVGGFNHKPNYDAVKWFLDSIFPIIKQGIPEIKFYIVGSNPPEDIKSLASTDIIVTGYVTDEELNQYYNKVRAVVIPLRFGAGVKGKLVEAVSYQVPVVTTTIGAEGLEEIEKCVVINDEESSFANSVISLYKDDEKWMNLSLNGRDYINKYFSYTAAKSKILLDFKSSR
;
A
#
# COMPACT_ATOMS: atom_id res chain seq x y z
N MET A 1 22.74 -21.85 -12.73
CA MET A 1 23.34 -20.58 -13.19
C MET A 1 22.36 -19.45 -12.88
N LYS A 2 22.82 -18.27 -12.44
CA LYS A 2 21.96 -17.08 -12.21
C LYS A 2 22.12 -16.11 -13.38
N PHE A 3 21.02 -15.50 -13.84
CA PHE A 3 21.04 -14.50 -14.91
C PHE A 3 21.79 -13.23 -14.47
N SER A 4 22.90 -12.91 -15.14
CA SER A 4 23.74 -11.73 -14.86
C SER A 4 23.46 -10.54 -15.77
N GLY A 5 22.59 -10.69 -16.77
CA GLY A 5 22.36 -9.71 -17.84
C GLY A 5 23.31 -9.82 -19.03
N GLU A 6 24.40 -10.57 -18.93
CA GLU A 6 25.40 -10.76 -19.99
C GLU A 6 25.07 -11.94 -20.92
N ARG A 7 24.45 -13.01 -20.41
CA ARG A 7 24.15 -14.25 -21.16
C ARG A 7 22.67 -14.57 -21.07
N PHE A 8 22.08 -14.99 -22.18
CA PHE A 8 20.71 -15.47 -22.22
C PHE A 8 20.58 -16.85 -21.52
N ILE A 9 19.61 -16.99 -20.62
CA ILE A 9 19.31 -18.22 -19.87
C ILE A 9 17.82 -18.57 -20.05
N PRO A 10 17.48 -19.59 -20.86
CA PRO A 10 16.14 -20.16 -20.95
C PRO A 10 15.44 -20.28 -19.59
N ASN A 11 14.17 -19.85 -19.51
CA ASN A 11 13.29 -19.87 -18.33
C ASN A 11 13.60 -18.87 -17.19
N SER A 12 14.70 -18.11 -17.25
CA SER A 12 15.01 -17.06 -16.25
C SER A 12 15.03 -15.64 -16.82
N THR A 13 14.97 -15.53 -18.14
CA THR A 13 15.05 -14.29 -18.89
C THR A 13 13.71 -13.95 -19.54
N ASP A 14 13.52 -12.68 -19.93
CA ASP A 14 12.30 -12.18 -20.58
C ASP A 14 11.87 -13.07 -21.78
N ARG A 15 10.55 -13.32 -21.89
CA ARG A 15 9.98 -14.27 -22.84
C ARG A 15 10.09 -13.78 -24.29
N ASP A 16 10.03 -12.48 -24.53
CA ASP A 16 10.17 -11.90 -25.87
C ASP A 16 11.60 -12.14 -26.37
N MET A 17 12.57 -11.92 -25.49
CA MET A 17 13.98 -12.20 -25.77
C MET A 17 14.20 -13.71 -25.99
N ALA A 18 13.51 -14.56 -25.23
CA ALA A 18 13.58 -16.01 -25.44
C ALA A 18 13.09 -16.45 -26.82
N VAL A 19 11.99 -15.88 -27.33
CA VAL A 19 11.50 -16.17 -28.68
C VAL A 19 12.51 -15.71 -29.74
N GLU A 20 13.11 -14.53 -29.58
CA GLU A 20 14.13 -14.00 -30.50
C GLU A 20 15.37 -14.93 -30.58
N HIS A 21 15.87 -15.41 -29.45
CA HIS A 21 17.01 -16.34 -29.41
C HIS A 21 16.67 -17.72 -29.99
N LEU A 22 15.53 -18.32 -29.60
CA LEU A 22 15.13 -19.63 -30.08
C LEU A 22 14.86 -19.65 -31.59
N GLN A 23 14.24 -18.60 -32.12
CA GLN A 23 13.92 -18.48 -33.55
C GLN A 23 15.18 -18.58 -34.43
N ARG A 24 16.31 -18.00 -34.00
CA ARG A 24 17.59 -18.05 -34.72
C ARG A 24 18.13 -19.46 -34.82
N TYR A 25 18.14 -20.22 -33.73
CA TYR A 25 18.59 -21.62 -33.75
C TYR A 25 17.64 -22.52 -34.57
N PHE A 26 16.31 -22.33 -34.45
CA PHE A 26 15.35 -23.09 -35.26
C PHE A 26 15.44 -22.80 -36.77
N ALA A 27 15.92 -21.61 -37.17
CA ALA A 27 16.15 -21.30 -38.58
C ALA A 27 17.27 -22.14 -39.21
N LEU A 28 18.20 -22.68 -38.40
CA LEU A 28 19.38 -23.38 -38.89
C LEU A 28 19.19 -24.90 -39.02
N THR A 29 18.07 -25.46 -38.56
CA THR A 29 17.91 -26.93 -38.41
C THR A 29 18.11 -27.70 -39.72
N GLU A 30 17.65 -27.17 -40.86
CA GLU A 30 17.91 -27.80 -42.17
C GLU A 30 19.34 -27.55 -42.67
N LEU A 31 19.92 -26.39 -42.37
CA LEU A 31 21.28 -26.03 -42.80
C LEU A 31 22.34 -26.92 -42.15
N VAL A 32 22.14 -27.27 -40.87
CA VAL A 32 23.10 -28.06 -40.07
C VAL A 32 22.91 -29.56 -40.20
N LYS A 33 21.90 -30.01 -40.95
CA LYS A 33 21.54 -31.42 -41.05
C LYS A 33 22.70 -32.28 -41.55
N ASP A 34 23.02 -33.33 -40.80
CA ASP A 34 24.11 -34.28 -41.09
C ASP A 34 25.51 -33.63 -41.21
N LYS A 35 25.72 -32.45 -40.61
CA LYS A 35 27.00 -31.71 -40.62
C LYS A 35 27.69 -31.66 -39.26
N VAL A 36 28.99 -31.39 -39.25
CA VAL A 36 29.77 -31.07 -38.04
C VAL A 36 29.65 -29.57 -37.75
N VAL A 37 29.08 -29.23 -36.59
CA VAL A 37 28.74 -27.85 -36.21
C VAL A 37 29.59 -27.39 -35.02
N LEU A 38 30.08 -26.16 -35.08
CA LEU A 38 30.66 -25.45 -33.94
C LEU A 38 29.74 -24.30 -33.53
N ASP A 39 29.27 -24.31 -32.29
CA ASP A 39 28.52 -23.21 -31.68
C ASP A 39 29.51 -22.40 -30.80
N ALA A 40 30.02 -21.31 -31.35
CA ALA A 40 31.06 -20.49 -30.72
C ALA A 40 30.41 -19.37 -29.88
N ALA A 41 30.75 -19.37 -28.59
CA ALA A 41 30.04 -18.67 -27.51
C ALA A 41 28.62 -19.22 -27.29
N SER A 42 28.54 -20.54 -27.13
CA SER A 42 27.29 -21.30 -26.94
C SER A 42 26.52 -20.98 -25.65
N GLY A 43 27.09 -20.17 -24.74
CA GLY A 43 26.47 -19.80 -23.48
C GLY A 43 26.22 -21.04 -22.61
N GLU A 44 24.98 -21.21 -22.16
CA GLU A 44 24.59 -22.36 -21.35
C GLU A 44 24.26 -23.63 -22.16
N GLY A 45 24.32 -23.58 -23.49
CA GLY A 45 24.24 -24.75 -24.37
C GLY A 45 22.87 -25.09 -24.96
N TYR A 46 21.81 -24.33 -24.69
CA TYR A 46 20.46 -24.61 -25.22
C TYR A 46 20.38 -24.58 -26.75
N GLY A 47 21.14 -23.70 -27.40
CA GLY A 47 21.19 -23.59 -28.86
C GLY A 47 21.86 -24.80 -29.48
N SER A 48 23.01 -25.19 -28.92
CA SER A 48 23.71 -26.44 -29.26
C SER A 48 22.79 -27.67 -29.12
N PHE A 49 21.99 -27.72 -28.05
CA PHE A 49 21.02 -28.80 -27.80
C PHE A 49 19.89 -28.88 -28.84
N ILE A 50 19.45 -27.75 -29.38
CA ILE A 50 18.43 -27.69 -30.45
C ILE A 50 19.03 -28.20 -31.77
N LEU A 51 20.24 -27.74 -32.11
CA LEU A 51 20.89 -28.11 -33.38
C LEU A 51 21.36 -29.57 -33.40
N SER A 52 21.67 -30.15 -32.24
CA SER A 52 22.13 -31.53 -32.14
C SER A 52 21.10 -32.58 -32.56
N ASP A 53 19.80 -32.25 -32.57
CA ASP A 53 18.76 -33.12 -33.10
C ASP A 53 18.86 -33.34 -34.61
N TYR A 54 19.61 -32.48 -35.30
CA TYR A 54 19.74 -32.46 -36.76
C TYR A 54 21.19 -32.64 -37.23
N ALA A 55 22.17 -32.14 -36.47
CA ALA A 55 23.59 -32.19 -36.80
C ALA A 55 24.21 -33.60 -36.62
N GLN A 56 25.24 -33.90 -37.41
CA GLN A 56 26.03 -35.13 -37.22
C GLN A 56 26.73 -35.11 -35.86
N SER A 57 27.34 -33.97 -35.53
CA SER A 57 27.94 -33.71 -34.22
C SER A 57 28.04 -32.21 -33.98
N ILE A 58 27.91 -31.78 -32.74
CA ILE A 58 28.04 -30.37 -32.35
C ILE A 58 29.05 -30.17 -31.23
N ILE A 59 29.85 -29.12 -31.37
CA ILE A 59 30.83 -28.67 -30.38
C ILE A 59 30.38 -27.31 -29.87
N GLY A 60 29.95 -27.23 -28.62
CA GLY A 60 29.63 -25.96 -27.96
C GLY A 60 30.86 -25.42 -27.22
N VAL A 61 31.28 -24.19 -27.55
CA VAL A 61 32.42 -23.53 -26.90
C VAL A 61 31.96 -22.29 -26.16
N ASP A 62 32.37 -22.13 -24.91
CA ASP A 62 32.14 -20.90 -24.13
C ASP A 62 33.34 -20.63 -23.21
N ILE A 63 33.61 -19.36 -22.93
CA ILE A 63 34.72 -18.94 -22.06
C ILE A 63 34.44 -19.26 -20.58
N SER A 64 33.16 -19.31 -20.20
CA SER A 64 32.71 -19.54 -18.83
C SER A 64 32.74 -21.02 -18.45
N ALA A 65 33.60 -21.36 -17.50
CA ALA A 65 33.63 -22.71 -16.91
C ALA A 65 32.28 -23.10 -16.28
N GLU A 66 31.57 -22.15 -15.66
CA GLU A 66 30.25 -22.39 -15.07
C GLU A 66 29.22 -22.77 -16.13
N ALA A 67 29.22 -22.06 -17.27
CA ALA A 67 28.27 -22.29 -18.36
C ALA A 67 28.51 -23.66 -19.01
N ILE A 68 29.77 -24.04 -19.22
CA ILE A 68 30.13 -25.37 -19.74
C ILE A 68 29.71 -26.49 -18.79
N VAL A 69 29.98 -26.36 -17.49
CA VAL A 69 29.54 -27.37 -16.50
C VAL A 69 28.03 -27.48 -16.49
N HIS A 70 27.31 -26.36 -16.58
CA HIS A 70 25.86 -26.36 -16.65
C HIS A 70 25.35 -27.04 -17.93
N ALA A 71 25.94 -26.73 -19.09
CA ALA A 71 25.58 -27.32 -20.37
C ALA A 71 25.76 -28.84 -20.36
N GLN A 72 26.91 -29.30 -19.86
CA GLN A 72 27.22 -30.73 -19.74
C GLN A 72 26.25 -31.48 -18.82
N LEU A 73 25.74 -30.84 -17.77
CA LEU A 73 24.77 -31.45 -16.85
C LEU A 73 23.33 -31.40 -17.37
N THR A 74 22.99 -30.39 -18.16
CA THR A 74 21.59 -30.08 -18.53
C THR A 74 21.20 -30.62 -19.90
N TYR A 75 22.11 -30.60 -20.87
CA TYR A 75 21.82 -30.80 -22.29
C TYR A 75 22.46 -32.07 -22.90
N ALA A 76 22.94 -33.01 -22.09
CA ALA A 76 23.75 -34.15 -22.58
C ALA A 76 23.05 -35.07 -23.63
N LYS A 77 23.58 -35.07 -24.87
CA LYS A 77 23.34 -36.10 -25.91
C LYS A 77 24.65 -36.72 -26.40
N SER A 78 24.55 -37.86 -27.09
CA SER A 78 25.72 -38.65 -27.54
C SER A 78 26.56 -38.00 -28.65
N ASN A 79 26.03 -36.99 -29.35
CA ASN A 79 26.66 -36.29 -30.45
C ASN A 79 27.01 -34.82 -30.11
N GLU A 80 26.96 -34.45 -28.83
CA GLU A 80 27.30 -33.11 -28.33
C GLU A 80 28.56 -33.15 -27.48
N SER A 81 29.40 -32.13 -27.62
CA SER A 81 30.54 -31.92 -26.72
C SER A 81 30.65 -30.45 -26.35
N PHE A 82 30.80 -30.16 -25.06
CA PHE A 82 30.96 -28.80 -24.56
C PHE A 82 32.38 -28.61 -24.04
N VAL A 83 33.09 -27.61 -24.57
CA VAL A 83 34.51 -27.35 -24.30
C VAL A 83 34.69 -25.91 -23.84
N GLN A 84 35.41 -25.71 -22.74
CA GLN A 84 35.78 -24.37 -22.32
C GLN A 84 36.86 -23.80 -23.26
N GLY A 85 36.63 -22.63 -23.84
CA GLY A 85 37.57 -22.00 -24.77
C GLY A 85 37.22 -20.54 -25.07
N SER A 86 38.22 -19.77 -25.53
CA SER A 86 38.03 -18.38 -25.96
C SER A 86 37.74 -18.32 -27.47
N ILE A 87 36.94 -17.36 -27.89
CA ILE A 87 36.72 -17.08 -29.33
C ILE A 87 38.00 -16.55 -30.02
N GLU A 88 38.97 -16.03 -29.25
CA GLU A 88 40.28 -15.62 -29.77
C GLU A 88 41.16 -16.80 -30.22
N GLN A 89 40.86 -17.99 -29.67
CA GLN A 89 41.55 -19.24 -29.98
C GLN A 89 40.60 -20.43 -29.79
N LEU A 90 39.91 -20.81 -30.86
CA LEU A 90 38.90 -21.85 -30.83
C LEU A 90 39.55 -23.23 -30.62
N PRO A 91 39.13 -24.02 -29.61
CA PRO A 91 39.79 -25.29 -29.23
C PRO A 91 39.37 -26.46 -30.14
N VAL A 92 39.38 -26.25 -31.46
CA VAL A 92 39.05 -27.25 -32.48
C VAL A 92 40.11 -27.27 -33.59
N GLU A 93 40.23 -28.41 -34.27
CA GLU A 93 41.23 -28.64 -35.31
C GLU A 93 40.97 -27.78 -36.55
N ASP A 94 42.04 -27.48 -37.30
CA ASP A 94 41.95 -26.73 -38.56
C ASP A 94 41.07 -27.48 -39.58
N GLN A 95 40.22 -26.75 -40.30
CA GLN A 95 39.35 -27.27 -41.36
C GLN A 95 38.51 -28.51 -40.95
N SER A 96 38.06 -28.54 -39.69
CA SER A 96 37.36 -29.69 -39.12
C SER A 96 35.84 -29.55 -39.09
N VAL A 97 35.31 -28.32 -39.21
CA VAL A 97 33.87 -28.04 -39.05
C VAL A 97 33.21 -27.57 -40.35
N ASP A 98 31.99 -28.03 -40.59
CA ASP A 98 31.19 -27.69 -41.77
C ASP A 98 30.43 -26.36 -41.58
N VAL A 99 29.95 -26.11 -40.36
CA VAL A 99 29.19 -24.90 -40.02
C VAL A 99 29.67 -24.32 -38.69
N VAL A 100 29.94 -23.02 -38.66
CA VAL A 100 30.15 -22.27 -37.42
C VAL A 100 28.95 -21.37 -37.18
N VAL A 101 28.38 -21.44 -35.97
CA VAL A 101 27.28 -20.59 -35.51
C VAL A 101 27.79 -19.72 -34.36
N SER A 102 27.49 -18.43 -34.38
CA SER A 102 27.79 -17.52 -33.26
C SER A 102 26.80 -16.36 -33.24
N PHE A 103 25.96 -16.31 -32.21
CA PHE A 103 24.90 -15.32 -32.12
C PHE A 103 25.16 -14.32 -31.00
N GLU A 104 25.07 -13.03 -31.32
CA GLU A 104 25.18 -11.92 -30.36
C GLU A 104 26.44 -12.01 -29.48
N THR A 105 27.57 -12.25 -30.14
CA THR A 105 28.88 -12.45 -29.49
C THR A 105 29.88 -11.38 -29.90
N ILE A 106 29.84 -10.96 -31.17
CA ILE A 106 30.85 -10.09 -31.77
C ILE A 106 30.81 -8.65 -31.20
N GLU A 107 29.66 -8.22 -30.69
CA GLU A 107 29.45 -6.90 -30.10
C GLU A 107 30.01 -6.74 -28.69
N HIS A 108 30.29 -7.86 -28.01
CA HIS A 108 30.81 -7.89 -26.64
C HIS A 108 32.33 -7.73 -26.56
N VAL A 109 33.01 -7.65 -27.72
CA VAL A 109 34.47 -7.58 -27.79
C VAL A 109 34.94 -6.40 -28.62
N ASP A 110 36.18 -5.96 -28.38
CA ASP A 110 36.78 -4.88 -29.16
C ASP A 110 37.20 -5.34 -30.56
N GLU A 111 37.47 -4.37 -31.44
CA GLU A 111 37.84 -4.57 -32.84
C GLU A 111 39.00 -5.56 -33.05
N THR A 112 39.98 -5.59 -32.15
CA THR A 112 41.13 -6.49 -32.27
C THR A 112 40.69 -7.94 -32.14
N ILE A 113 39.86 -8.21 -31.13
CA ILE A 113 39.30 -9.54 -30.87
C ILE A 113 38.30 -9.93 -31.97
N GLN A 114 37.51 -8.98 -32.48
CA GLN A 114 36.59 -9.22 -33.60
C GLN A 114 37.32 -9.78 -34.83
N HIS A 115 38.43 -9.14 -35.24
CA HIS A 115 39.24 -9.61 -36.37
C HIS A 115 39.95 -10.95 -36.08
N GLN A 116 40.37 -11.18 -34.84
CA GLN A 116 40.99 -12.44 -34.44
C GLN A 116 39.98 -13.59 -34.47
N PHE A 117 38.74 -13.35 -34.02
CA PHE A 117 37.68 -14.35 -34.05
C PHE A 117 37.34 -14.78 -35.48
N LEU A 118 37.24 -13.86 -36.44
CA LEU A 118 37.02 -14.23 -37.85
C LEU A 118 38.18 -15.03 -38.45
N LYS A 119 39.43 -14.75 -38.05
CA LYS A 119 40.59 -15.58 -38.47
C LYS A 119 40.49 -16.99 -37.92
N GLU A 120 40.10 -17.14 -36.67
CA GLU A 120 39.89 -18.45 -36.04
C GLU A 120 38.74 -19.20 -36.69
N ILE A 121 37.61 -18.53 -36.96
CA ILE A 121 36.49 -19.12 -37.70
C ILE A 121 36.96 -19.63 -39.07
N LYS A 122 37.77 -18.85 -39.80
CA LYS A 122 38.35 -19.28 -41.07
C LYS A 122 39.32 -20.44 -40.96
N ARG A 123 40.09 -20.50 -39.86
CA ARG A 123 41.02 -21.61 -39.60
C ARG A 123 40.27 -22.92 -39.42
N VAL A 124 39.17 -22.89 -38.66
CA VAL A 124 38.43 -24.10 -38.27
C VAL A 124 37.43 -24.58 -39.32
N LEU A 125 36.87 -23.65 -40.11
CA LEU A 125 35.96 -23.98 -41.21
C LEU A 125 36.66 -24.77 -42.31
N LYS A 126 35.98 -25.78 -42.84
CA LYS A 126 36.36 -26.43 -44.11
C LYS A 126 36.34 -25.41 -45.27
N PRO A 127 37.05 -25.67 -46.39
CA PRO A 127 37.08 -24.75 -47.53
C PRO A 127 35.70 -24.34 -48.07
N ASP A 128 34.74 -25.26 -48.03
CA ASP A 128 33.32 -25.09 -48.43
C ASP A 128 32.38 -24.82 -47.23
N GLY A 129 32.94 -24.56 -46.05
CA GLY A 129 32.20 -24.35 -44.81
C GLY A 129 31.41 -23.04 -44.79
N ILE A 130 30.46 -22.96 -43.85
CA ILE A 130 29.52 -21.85 -43.72
C ILE A 130 29.63 -21.23 -42.32
N LEU A 131 29.72 -19.89 -42.25
CA LEU A 131 29.54 -19.12 -41.03
C LEU A 131 28.11 -18.59 -40.97
N VAL A 132 27.44 -18.73 -39.82
CA VAL A 132 26.21 -18.03 -39.50
C VAL A 132 26.45 -17.18 -38.25
N MET A 133 26.33 -15.86 -38.38
CA MET A 133 26.62 -14.92 -37.29
C MET A 133 25.50 -13.90 -37.12
N SER A 134 25.19 -13.50 -35.88
CA SER A 134 24.25 -12.39 -35.63
C SER A 134 24.82 -11.31 -34.72
N THR A 135 24.34 -10.09 -34.90
CA THR A 135 24.64 -8.93 -34.05
C THR A 135 23.45 -7.94 -34.08
N PRO A 136 23.18 -7.16 -33.02
CA PRO A 136 22.17 -6.11 -33.06
C PRO A 136 22.50 -5.04 -34.12
N ASP A 137 21.47 -4.55 -34.82
CA ASP A 137 21.64 -3.35 -35.68
C ASP A 137 21.69 -2.12 -34.78
N LYS A 138 22.86 -1.49 -34.65
CA LYS A 138 23.08 -0.31 -33.80
C LYS A 138 22.04 0.79 -34.02
N TYR A 139 21.63 1.03 -35.27
CA TYR A 139 20.66 2.08 -35.57
C TYR A 139 19.29 1.76 -34.94
N VAL A 140 18.84 0.51 -35.04
CA VAL A 140 17.52 0.08 -34.53
C VAL A 140 17.56 -0.20 -33.03
N TYR A 141 18.61 -0.89 -32.57
CA TYR A 141 18.76 -1.38 -31.20
C TYR A 141 19.15 -0.28 -30.22
N SER A 142 20.09 0.60 -30.59
CA SER A 142 20.65 1.61 -29.68
C SER A 142 20.18 3.02 -30.02
N ASP A 143 20.45 3.51 -31.24
CA ASP A 143 20.24 4.93 -31.57
C ASP A 143 18.76 5.32 -31.60
N ARG A 144 17.93 4.52 -32.28
CA ARG A 144 16.49 4.78 -32.40
C ARG A 144 15.75 4.52 -31.09
N ALA A 145 16.16 3.51 -30.32
CA ALA A 145 15.56 3.17 -29.05
C ALA A 145 16.06 4.04 -27.89
N ASN A 146 17.15 4.79 -28.08
CA ASN A 146 17.89 5.49 -27.04
C ASN A 146 18.22 4.57 -25.84
N TYR A 147 18.67 3.36 -26.17
CA TYR A 147 19.03 2.30 -25.24
C TYR A 147 20.52 2.01 -25.34
N HIS A 148 21.15 1.68 -24.22
CA HIS A 148 22.56 1.33 -24.19
C HIS A 148 22.77 0.10 -23.31
N ASN A 149 23.28 -0.97 -23.90
CA ASN A 149 23.65 -2.18 -23.16
C ASN A 149 25.10 -2.04 -22.66
N SER A 150 25.29 -2.09 -21.33
CA SER A 150 26.60 -1.93 -20.69
C SER A 150 27.61 -3.03 -21.03
N PHE A 151 27.15 -4.15 -21.60
CA PHE A 151 28.01 -5.27 -22.02
C PHE A 151 28.41 -5.20 -23.50
N HIS A 152 27.81 -4.31 -24.31
CA HIS A 152 28.19 -4.13 -25.71
C HIS A 152 29.39 -3.18 -25.79
N VAL A 153 30.54 -3.73 -26.17
CA VAL A 153 31.79 -2.97 -26.34
C VAL A 153 31.77 -2.24 -27.68
N ARG A 154 31.29 -2.90 -28.75
CA ARG A 154 31.16 -2.30 -30.08
C ARG A 154 30.03 -2.92 -30.89
N GLU A 155 28.98 -2.14 -31.13
CA GLU A 155 27.88 -2.51 -32.02
C GLU A 155 28.14 -2.05 -33.46
N PHE A 156 27.57 -2.76 -34.43
CA PHE A 156 27.73 -2.47 -35.85
C PHE A 156 26.48 -1.79 -36.43
N TYR A 157 26.69 -0.81 -37.30
CA TYR A 157 25.69 -0.51 -38.32
C TYR A 157 25.70 -1.59 -39.41
N LYS A 158 24.57 -1.78 -40.09
CA LYS A 158 24.43 -2.76 -41.18
C LYS A 158 25.59 -2.77 -42.19
N GLU A 159 25.93 -1.61 -42.74
CA GLU A 159 26.97 -1.50 -43.77
C GLU A 159 28.37 -1.77 -43.20
N GLU A 160 28.60 -1.48 -41.91
CA GLU A 160 29.86 -1.79 -41.24
C GLU A 160 30.01 -3.30 -41.03
N PHE A 161 28.94 -3.97 -40.59
CA PHE A 161 28.95 -5.41 -40.38
C PHE A 161 29.17 -6.18 -41.69
N TYR A 162 28.48 -5.78 -42.77
CA TYR A 162 28.70 -6.36 -44.10
C TYR A 162 30.15 -6.16 -44.55
N SER A 163 30.66 -4.92 -44.46
CA SER A 163 32.03 -4.60 -44.88
C SER A 163 33.07 -5.41 -44.11
N PHE A 164 32.87 -5.53 -42.80
CA PHE A 164 33.73 -6.29 -41.90
C PHE A 164 33.79 -7.79 -42.28
N LEU A 165 32.66 -8.41 -42.57
CA LEU A 165 32.60 -9.81 -43.00
C LEU A 165 33.19 -10.02 -44.41
N ASN A 166 33.01 -9.06 -45.30
CA ASN A 166 33.47 -9.10 -46.70
C ASN A 166 35.00 -9.06 -46.84
N GLU A 167 35.73 -8.69 -45.78
CA GLU A 167 37.19 -8.84 -45.72
C GLU A 167 37.63 -10.31 -45.68
N TYR A 168 36.75 -11.21 -45.24
CA TYR A 168 37.09 -12.61 -44.99
C TYR A 168 36.35 -13.58 -45.91
N PHE A 169 35.11 -13.29 -46.32
CA PHE A 169 34.27 -14.18 -47.12
C PHE A 169 33.88 -13.56 -48.46
N ASN A 170 33.87 -14.38 -49.52
CA ASN A 170 33.56 -13.92 -50.88
C ASN A 170 32.04 -13.80 -51.14
N ASN A 171 31.22 -14.57 -50.42
CA ASN A 171 29.78 -14.59 -50.56
C ASN A 171 29.14 -14.37 -49.18
N ILE A 172 28.27 -13.36 -49.09
CA ILE A 172 27.60 -12.97 -47.84
C ILE A 172 26.13 -12.67 -48.16
N ASP A 173 25.23 -13.40 -47.51
CA ASP A 173 23.80 -13.13 -47.53
C ASP A 173 23.36 -12.55 -46.19
N MET A 174 22.70 -11.39 -46.24
CA MET A 174 22.22 -10.65 -45.08
C MET A 174 20.73 -10.87 -44.84
N TYR A 175 20.41 -11.36 -43.65
CA TYR A 175 19.06 -11.61 -43.14
C TYR A 175 18.76 -10.68 -41.96
N TYR A 176 17.47 -10.49 -41.67
CA TYR A 176 17.00 -9.59 -40.62
C TYR A 176 15.98 -10.30 -39.75
N GLN A 177 16.15 -10.20 -38.43
CA GLN A 177 15.14 -10.64 -37.48
C GLN A 177 14.22 -9.47 -37.10
N LYS A 178 12.91 -9.67 -37.25
CA LYS A 178 11.88 -8.69 -36.88
C LYS A 178 10.71 -9.39 -36.18
N HIS A 179 10.06 -8.66 -35.28
CA HIS A 179 8.82 -9.10 -34.66
C HIS A 179 7.64 -8.58 -35.48
N GLU A 180 6.76 -9.48 -35.97
CA GLU A 180 5.58 -9.11 -36.75
C GLU A 180 4.32 -9.86 -36.31
N ILE A 181 3.20 -9.13 -36.27
CA ILE A 181 1.88 -9.69 -36.00
C ILE A 181 1.40 -10.42 -37.26
N SER A 182 1.12 -11.71 -37.13
CA SER A 182 0.61 -12.54 -38.24
C SER A 182 -0.72 -13.22 -37.86
N SER A 183 -1.57 -13.47 -38.86
CA SER A 183 -2.83 -14.19 -38.70
C SER A 183 -2.72 -15.55 -39.37
N LEU A 184 -2.99 -16.63 -38.63
CA LEU A 184 -2.82 -18.00 -39.10
C LEU A 184 -4.18 -18.72 -39.16
N ILE A 185 -4.45 -19.41 -40.27
CA ILE A 185 -5.59 -20.32 -40.40
C ILE A 185 -5.06 -21.75 -40.43
N VAL A 186 -5.31 -22.50 -39.35
CA VAL A 186 -4.86 -23.90 -39.20
C VAL A 186 -6.03 -24.85 -39.04
N ASN A 187 -5.81 -26.11 -39.43
CA ASN A 187 -6.74 -27.20 -39.25
C ASN A 187 -6.17 -28.18 -38.22
N ASN A 188 -6.92 -28.48 -37.16
CA ASN A 188 -6.52 -29.34 -36.02
C ASN A 188 -6.28 -30.83 -36.39
N ARG A 189 -6.26 -31.18 -37.67
CA ARG A 189 -6.02 -32.56 -38.16
C ARG A 189 -4.70 -32.73 -38.92
N SER A 190 -3.87 -31.70 -39.02
CA SER A 190 -2.62 -31.70 -39.81
C SER A 190 -1.50 -30.98 -39.08
N ASP A 191 -0.43 -31.70 -38.75
CA ASP A 191 0.78 -31.16 -38.10
C ASP A 191 1.68 -30.35 -39.05
N ARG A 192 1.22 -30.06 -40.27
CA ARG A 192 1.98 -29.29 -41.27
C ARG A 192 1.15 -28.13 -41.82
N ALA A 193 1.51 -26.90 -41.46
CA ALA A 193 1.18 -25.73 -42.27
C ALA A 193 2.08 -25.77 -43.52
N LYS A 194 1.50 -25.99 -44.71
CA LYS A 194 2.30 -26.22 -45.94
C LYS A 194 2.65 -24.95 -46.72
N ARG A 195 2.06 -23.79 -46.42
CA ARG A 195 2.29 -22.53 -47.16
C ARG A 195 2.07 -21.32 -46.27
N ILE A 196 3.07 -20.45 -46.17
CA ILE A 196 2.96 -19.07 -45.69
C ILE A 196 2.95 -18.19 -46.94
N HIS A 197 1.97 -17.31 -47.06
CA HIS A 197 1.92 -16.34 -48.16
C HIS A 197 2.39 -14.99 -47.63
N ILE A 198 3.49 -14.48 -48.18
CA ILE A 198 4.05 -13.17 -47.84
C ILE A 198 3.79 -12.25 -49.03
N GLU A 199 3.03 -11.16 -48.82
CA GLU A 199 2.85 -10.11 -49.81
C GLU A 199 4.12 -9.24 -49.83
N GLN A 200 4.82 -9.16 -50.96
CA GLN A 200 6.00 -8.30 -51.08
C GLN A 200 5.56 -6.83 -51.06
N ASN A 201 5.85 -6.13 -49.96
CA ASN A 201 5.83 -4.67 -49.90
C ASN A 201 7.27 -4.15 -49.79
N ASP A 202 7.63 -3.14 -50.59
CA ASP A 202 8.97 -2.55 -50.76
C ASP A 202 9.56 -1.84 -49.51
N HIS A 203 9.06 -2.11 -48.29
CA HIS A 203 9.46 -1.43 -47.05
C HIS A 203 10.07 -2.34 -45.99
N VAL A 204 10.44 -3.58 -46.34
CA VAL A 204 11.00 -4.56 -45.41
C VAL A 204 12.53 -4.48 -45.40
N THR A 205 13.13 -3.51 -44.70
CA THR A 205 14.61 -3.43 -44.60
C THR A 205 15.19 -3.22 -43.21
N ASN A 206 14.37 -3.05 -42.16
CA ASN A 206 14.87 -2.64 -40.83
C ASN A 206 14.48 -3.67 -39.75
N GLY A 207 15.32 -4.70 -39.55
CA GLY A 207 15.20 -5.64 -38.43
C GLY A 207 15.98 -5.18 -37.20
N LYS A 208 15.62 -5.70 -36.02
CA LYS A 208 16.31 -5.41 -34.76
C LYS A 208 17.69 -6.08 -34.69
N TYR A 209 17.81 -7.27 -35.27
CA TYR A 209 19.06 -8.02 -35.37
C TYR A 209 19.43 -8.29 -36.83
N LEU A 210 20.72 -8.19 -37.11
CA LEU A 210 21.36 -8.57 -38.36
C LEU A 210 21.83 -10.01 -38.23
N ILE A 211 21.56 -10.84 -39.23
CA ILE A 211 22.05 -12.21 -39.33
C ILE A 211 22.79 -12.34 -40.66
N ALA A 212 24.03 -12.78 -40.65
CA ALA A 212 24.84 -12.99 -41.85
C ALA A 212 25.12 -14.48 -42.04
N VAL A 213 24.96 -14.95 -43.28
CA VAL A 213 25.44 -16.25 -43.74
C VAL A 213 26.61 -16.00 -44.67
N CYS A 214 27.77 -16.58 -44.37
CA CYS A 214 29.00 -16.32 -45.12
C CYS A 214 29.66 -17.62 -45.58
N SER A 215 30.14 -17.67 -46.82
CA SER A 215 30.97 -18.76 -47.34
C SER A 215 31.95 -18.25 -48.42
N ASN A 216 32.98 -19.05 -48.70
CA ASN A 216 33.84 -18.85 -49.87
C ASN A 216 33.21 -19.43 -51.15
N GLU A 217 32.24 -20.33 -51.00
CA GLU A 217 31.46 -20.94 -52.08
C GLU A 217 30.07 -20.27 -52.20
N SER A 218 29.31 -20.64 -53.23
CA SER A 218 27.98 -20.06 -53.50
C SER A 218 26.95 -20.40 -52.42
N LEU A 219 26.11 -19.42 -52.04
CA LEU A 219 25.06 -19.54 -51.02
C LEU A 219 23.65 -19.76 -51.59
N ALA A 220 23.51 -19.99 -52.91
CA ALA A 220 22.24 -19.94 -53.64
C ALA A 220 21.11 -20.86 -53.13
N ASP A 221 21.44 -21.91 -52.36
CA ASP A 221 20.49 -22.90 -51.83
C ASP A 221 20.24 -22.77 -50.31
N VAL A 222 20.76 -21.74 -49.64
CA VAL A 222 20.54 -21.53 -48.20
C VAL A 222 19.27 -20.72 -47.96
N ASP A 223 18.26 -21.34 -47.34
CA ASP A 223 17.02 -20.68 -46.93
C ASP A 223 16.89 -20.64 -45.41
N LEU A 224 16.85 -19.44 -44.82
CA LEU A 224 16.72 -19.22 -43.37
C LEU A 224 15.36 -18.59 -43.04
N ASN A 225 14.36 -19.44 -42.87
CA ASN A 225 13.02 -19.03 -42.45
C ASN A 225 12.56 -19.84 -41.23
N SER A 226 12.18 -19.15 -40.15
CA SER A 226 11.56 -19.79 -38.98
C SER A 226 10.42 -18.96 -38.43
N PHE A 227 9.39 -19.66 -37.95
CA PHE A 227 8.19 -19.08 -37.36
C PHE A 227 7.97 -19.73 -36.00
N VAL A 228 7.99 -18.92 -34.94
CA VAL A 228 7.73 -19.37 -33.56
C VAL A 228 6.44 -18.68 -33.08
N PRO A 229 5.33 -19.42 -32.90
CA PRO A 229 4.09 -18.83 -32.42
C PRO A 229 4.20 -18.47 -30.93
N ASP A 230 3.84 -17.23 -30.57
CA ASP A 230 3.61 -16.86 -29.18
C ASP A 230 2.19 -17.27 -28.76
N HIS A 231 2.08 -18.08 -27.71
CA HIS A 231 0.83 -18.72 -27.28
C HIS A 231 0.08 -17.96 -26.18
N GLN A 232 0.52 -16.77 -25.77
CA GLN A 232 -0.21 -15.93 -24.82
C GLN A 232 -0.57 -14.56 -25.41
N GLU A 233 -1.77 -14.07 -25.08
CA GLU A 233 -2.45 -12.91 -25.70
C GLU A 233 -1.79 -11.53 -25.43
N GLN A 234 -0.46 -11.38 -25.49
CA GLN A 234 0.23 -10.10 -25.25
C GLN A 234 -0.14 -9.01 -26.26
N HIS A 235 -0.36 -9.35 -27.54
CA HIS A 235 -0.84 -8.37 -28.52
C HIS A 235 -2.26 -7.85 -28.22
N TYR A 236 -3.11 -8.68 -27.61
CA TYR A 236 -4.41 -8.24 -27.13
C TYR A 236 -4.26 -7.23 -25.99
N GLN A 237 -3.31 -7.46 -25.08
CA GLN A 237 -2.96 -6.53 -24.00
C GLN A 237 -2.36 -5.21 -24.53
N MET A 238 -1.54 -5.25 -25.58
CA MET A 238 -0.98 -4.05 -26.19
C MET A 238 -2.04 -3.23 -26.94
N ILE A 239 -3.00 -3.87 -27.60
CA ILE A 239 -4.18 -3.20 -28.20
C ILE A 239 -5.07 -2.61 -27.09
N GLN A 240 -5.32 -3.35 -26.01
CA GLN A 240 -6.02 -2.85 -24.83
C GLN A 240 -5.29 -1.65 -24.20
N ARG A 241 -3.96 -1.68 -24.15
CA ARG A 241 -3.12 -0.59 -23.64
C ARG A 241 -3.11 0.62 -24.57
N ILE A 242 -3.12 0.42 -25.89
CA ILE A 242 -3.24 1.51 -26.87
C ILE A 242 -4.62 2.16 -26.78
N LEU A 243 -5.68 1.36 -26.61
CA LEU A 243 -7.03 1.85 -26.39
C LEU A 243 -7.16 2.57 -25.04
N SER A 244 -6.55 2.03 -23.96
CA SER A 244 -6.54 2.69 -22.65
C SER A 244 -5.72 3.98 -22.68
N LEU A 245 -4.60 4.02 -23.42
CA LEU A 245 -3.81 5.24 -23.62
C LEU A 245 -4.56 6.25 -24.50
N GLN A 246 -5.37 5.82 -25.46
CA GLN A 246 -6.25 6.71 -26.22
C GLN A 246 -7.32 7.34 -25.32
N ASP A 247 -7.91 6.56 -24.43
CA ASP A 247 -8.89 7.05 -23.46
C ASP A 247 -8.23 7.98 -22.42
N GLU A 248 -7.03 7.65 -21.94
CA GLU A 248 -6.25 8.47 -21.00
C GLU A 248 -5.78 9.78 -21.65
N VAL A 249 -5.43 9.76 -22.95
CA VAL A 249 -5.13 10.97 -23.73
C VAL A 249 -6.40 11.80 -23.95
N GLU A 250 -7.57 11.21 -24.21
CA GLU A 250 -8.83 11.96 -24.27
C GLU A 250 -9.19 12.61 -22.91
N GLU A 251 -9.01 11.89 -21.81
CA GLU A 251 -9.17 12.38 -20.44
C GLU A 251 -8.20 13.53 -20.12
N ARG A 252 -6.91 13.36 -20.41
CA ARG A 252 -5.89 14.40 -20.23
C ARG A 252 -6.15 15.61 -21.10
N ASN A 253 -6.62 15.45 -22.33
CA ASN A 253 -6.98 16.57 -23.19
C ASN A 253 -8.21 17.34 -22.68
N LYS A 254 -9.19 16.64 -22.08
CA LYS A 254 -10.29 17.32 -21.37
C LYS A 254 -9.79 18.06 -20.14
N HIS A 255 -8.83 17.47 -19.41
CA HIS A 255 -8.22 18.09 -18.24
C HIS A 255 -7.39 19.33 -18.61
N ILE A 256 -6.54 19.24 -19.64
CA ILE A 256 -5.77 20.36 -20.19
C ILE A 256 -6.71 21.47 -20.66
N LYS A 257 -7.82 21.15 -21.32
CA LYS A 257 -8.82 22.17 -21.71
C LYS A 257 -9.45 22.88 -20.50
N ARG A 258 -9.76 22.15 -19.42
CA ARG A 258 -10.24 22.77 -18.16
C ARG A 258 -9.16 23.59 -17.47
N LEU A 259 -7.91 23.14 -17.52
CA LEU A 259 -6.77 23.88 -16.99
C LEU A 259 -6.51 25.14 -17.80
N ASP A 260 -6.60 25.11 -19.13
CA ASP A 260 -6.50 26.29 -19.99
C ASP A 260 -7.62 27.29 -19.68
N GLU A 261 -8.86 26.82 -19.49
CA GLU A 261 -9.98 27.66 -19.07
C GLU A 261 -9.75 28.28 -17.68
N ALA A 262 -9.16 27.52 -16.75
CA ALA A 262 -8.81 28.01 -15.41
C ALA A 262 -7.58 28.95 -15.42
N ILE A 263 -6.62 28.73 -16.32
CA ILE A 263 -5.46 29.61 -16.53
C ILE A 263 -5.95 30.94 -17.10
N VAL A 264 -6.84 30.93 -18.10
CA VAL A 264 -7.42 32.16 -18.65
C VAL A 264 -8.19 32.96 -17.58
N ASP A 265 -8.88 32.28 -16.66
CA ASP A 265 -9.58 32.94 -15.56
C ASP A 265 -8.60 33.48 -14.51
N LYS A 266 -7.56 32.71 -14.17
CA LYS A 266 -6.48 33.15 -13.29
C LYS A 266 -5.65 34.29 -13.88
N ASP A 267 -5.39 34.31 -15.17
CA ASP A 267 -4.68 35.38 -15.86
C ASP A 267 -5.49 36.68 -15.80
N ARG A 268 -6.83 36.62 -15.93
CA ARG A 268 -7.66 37.81 -15.67
C ARG A 268 -7.56 38.29 -14.22
N HIS A 269 -7.49 37.38 -13.26
CA HIS A 269 -7.31 37.74 -11.85
C HIS A 269 -5.92 38.32 -11.59
N ILE A 270 -4.88 37.78 -12.24
CA ILE A 270 -3.51 38.28 -12.18
C ILE A 270 -3.43 39.65 -12.83
N ASP A 271 -4.07 39.89 -13.97
CA ASP A 271 -4.13 41.21 -14.60
C ASP A 271 -4.86 42.23 -13.72
N GLN A 272 -5.95 41.84 -13.05
CA GLN A 272 -6.63 42.70 -12.08
C GLN A 272 -5.77 42.98 -10.84
N ALA A 273 -5.02 41.99 -10.37
CA ALA A 273 -4.10 42.13 -9.25
C ALA A 273 -2.89 43.01 -9.62
N ASN A 274 -2.31 42.82 -10.80
CA ASN A 274 -1.20 43.61 -11.33
C ASN A 274 -1.61 45.07 -11.53
N ASN A 275 -2.82 45.34 -12.03
CA ASN A 275 -3.35 46.71 -12.10
C ASN A 275 -3.50 47.35 -10.71
N LYS A 276 -3.94 46.59 -9.70
CA LYS A 276 -3.95 47.07 -8.30
C LYS A 276 -2.55 47.29 -7.75
N ILE A 277 -1.60 46.40 -8.06
CA ILE A 277 -0.21 46.52 -7.63
C ILE A 277 0.44 47.75 -8.25
N SER A 278 0.24 48.02 -9.55
CA SER A 278 0.72 49.22 -10.21
C SER A 278 0.14 50.49 -9.57
N PHE A 279 -1.17 50.50 -9.25
CA PHE A 279 -1.80 51.62 -8.56
C PHE A 279 -1.20 51.85 -7.15
N VAL A 280 -1.00 50.77 -6.37
CA VAL A 280 -0.38 50.86 -5.05
C VAL A 280 1.10 51.26 -5.16
N HIS A 281 1.81 50.79 -6.17
CA HIS A 281 3.20 51.14 -6.42
C HIS A 281 3.36 52.63 -6.75
N GLU A 282 2.48 53.21 -7.56
CA GLU A 282 2.46 54.66 -7.79
C GLU A 282 2.23 55.45 -6.49
N GLN A 283 1.31 55.00 -5.62
CA GLN A 283 1.12 55.62 -4.31
C GLN A 283 2.36 55.50 -3.43
N LEU A 284 3.03 54.34 -3.45
CA LEU A 284 4.22 54.08 -2.65
C LEU A 284 5.42 54.92 -3.13
N VAL A 285 5.58 55.10 -4.44
CA VAL A 285 6.60 55.99 -5.02
C VAL A 285 6.34 57.45 -4.62
N HIS A 286 5.07 57.88 -4.62
CA HIS A 286 4.71 59.23 -4.15
C HIS A 286 4.98 59.43 -2.65
N GLN A 287 4.66 58.43 -1.82
CA GLN A 287 4.95 58.45 -0.39
C GLN A 287 6.46 58.42 -0.11
N ASN A 288 7.22 57.58 -0.82
CA ASN A 288 8.68 57.52 -0.69
C ASN A 288 9.36 58.83 -1.09
N SER A 289 8.90 59.49 -2.14
CA SER A 289 9.33 60.85 -2.49
C SER A 289 9.14 61.84 -1.34
N THR A 290 7.97 61.78 -0.67
CA THR A 290 7.64 62.62 0.48
C THR A 290 8.54 62.31 1.68
N VAL A 291 8.81 61.02 1.94
CA VAL A 291 9.72 60.56 2.99
C VAL A 291 11.16 60.98 2.71
N SER A 292 11.65 60.87 1.47
CA SER A 292 12.99 61.34 1.10
C SER A 292 13.15 62.86 1.28
N GLN A 293 12.11 63.65 0.99
CA GLN A 293 12.11 65.09 1.28
C GLN A 293 12.18 65.35 2.79
N ALA A 294 11.42 64.60 3.60
CA ALA A 294 11.50 64.69 5.06
C ALA A 294 12.88 64.27 5.59
N LEU A 295 13.49 63.23 5.03
CA LEU A 295 14.82 62.75 5.40
C LEU A 295 15.90 63.81 5.14
N ASN A 296 15.81 64.52 4.01
CA ASN A 296 16.73 65.61 3.71
C ASN A 296 16.60 66.78 4.70
N ILE A 297 15.40 67.06 5.19
CA ILE A 297 15.17 68.05 6.26
C ILE A 297 15.79 67.57 7.57
N VAL A 298 15.60 66.29 7.94
CA VAL A 298 16.20 65.69 9.14
C VAL A 298 17.72 65.73 9.07
N ASN A 299 18.33 65.33 7.96
CA ASN A 299 19.78 65.38 7.77
C ASN A 299 20.34 66.81 7.86
N SER A 300 19.58 67.81 7.39
CA SER A 300 19.94 69.23 7.58
C SER A 300 19.90 69.66 9.05
N MET A 301 18.96 69.13 9.84
CA MET A 301 18.87 69.41 11.28
C MET A 301 19.97 68.68 12.07
N GLU A 302 20.34 67.46 11.68
CA GLU A 302 21.44 66.71 12.28
C GLU A 302 22.80 67.39 12.06
N ASN A 303 23.04 67.96 10.88
CA ASN A 303 24.26 68.72 10.62
C ASN A 303 24.35 69.99 11.49
N GLN A 304 23.23 70.68 11.74
CA GLN A 304 23.20 71.81 12.69
C GLN A 304 23.42 71.37 14.14
N LEU A 305 22.94 70.18 14.52
CA LEU A 305 23.17 69.62 15.85
C LEU A 305 24.65 69.26 16.06
N LYS A 306 25.31 68.76 15.00
CA LYS A 306 26.74 68.42 15.00
C LYS A 306 27.62 69.65 15.22
N GLU A 307 27.37 70.76 14.51
CA GLU A 307 28.12 72.02 14.71
C GLU A 307 27.95 72.59 16.13
N ASN A 308 26.77 72.46 16.72
CA ASN A 308 26.52 72.90 18.10
C ASN A 308 27.21 71.99 19.14
N SER A 309 27.38 70.71 18.82
CA SER A 309 28.05 69.72 19.68
C SER A 309 29.57 69.92 19.70
N GLU A 310 30.16 70.28 18.56
CA GLU A 310 31.59 70.60 18.44
C GLU A 310 31.98 71.83 19.29
N ARG A 311 31.11 72.84 19.35
CA ARG A 311 31.29 74.03 20.22
C ARG A 311 31.22 73.72 21.72
N LEU A 312 30.46 72.70 22.11
CA LEU A 312 30.34 72.26 23.50
C LEU A 312 31.58 71.46 23.94
N LEU A 313 32.20 70.75 22.99
CA LEU A 313 33.37 69.90 23.22
C LEU A 313 34.66 70.70 23.43
N GLU A 314 34.85 71.83 22.74
CA GLU A 314 35.97 72.77 22.98
C GLU A 314 35.95 73.38 24.40
N ALA A 315 34.77 73.52 25.01
CA ALA A 315 34.63 74.06 26.36
C ALA A 315 34.99 73.05 27.46
N LEU A 316 34.90 71.74 27.19
CA LEU A 316 35.09 70.66 28.15
C LEU A 316 36.53 70.12 28.17
N LEU A 317 37.27 70.20 27.06
CA LEU A 317 38.63 69.67 26.91
C LEU A 317 39.75 70.50 27.60
N LYS A 318 39.40 71.58 28.30
CA LYS A 318 40.35 72.36 29.12
C LYS A 318 40.54 71.80 30.54
N ALA A 319 39.83 70.73 30.90
CA ALA A 319 39.85 70.13 32.22
C ALA A 319 40.46 68.71 32.21
N ALA A 320 41.64 68.61 32.83
CA ALA A 320 42.27 67.40 33.40
C ALA A 320 42.92 66.39 32.42
N SER A 321 44.23 66.54 32.26
CA SER A 321 45.15 65.60 31.60
C SER A 321 45.66 64.51 32.57
N GLN A 322 45.54 63.23 32.16
CA GLN A 322 46.43 62.07 32.40
C GLN A 322 45.66 60.76 32.64
N GLU A 323 44.93 60.30 31.61
CA GLU A 323 44.34 58.95 31.50
C GLU A 323 44.71 58.30 30.14
N GLU A 324 45.77 58.78 29.48
CA GLU A 324 46.06 58.50 28.07
C GLU A 324 46.79 57.18 27.80
N GLN A 325 47.31 56.50 28.83
CA GLN A 325 48.05 55.23 28.64
C GLN A 325 47.23 53.96 28.94
N LEU A 326 46.09 54.06 29.63
CA LEU A 326 45.26 52.88 29.95
C LEU A 326 44.26 52.56 28.83
N HIS A 327 43.75 53.59 28.14
CA HIS A 327 42.74 53.43 27.08
C HIS A 327 43.30 52.79 25.79
N LYS A 328 44.59 52.99 25.51
CA LYS A 328 45.23 52.50 24.27
C LYS A 328 45.39 50.97 24.23
N LEU A 329 45.54 50.34 25.39
CA LEU A 329 45.58 48.87 25.53
C LEU A 329 44.19 48.22 25.56
N GLN A 330 43.15 48.98 25.94
CA GLN A 330 41.76 48.50 25.96
C GLN A 330 41.11 48.54 24.57
N GLU A 331 41.46 49.50 23.72
CA GLU A 331 40.98 49.53 22.32
C GLU A 331 41.62 48.43 21.44
N GLU A 332 42.88 48.07 21.67
CA GLU A 332 43.52 46.97 20.93
C GLU A 332 42.95 45.58 21.32
N LEU A 333 42.48 45.42 22.57
CA LEU A 333 41.83 44.19 23.03
C LEU A 333 40.43 44.05 22.42
N LYS A 334 39.64 45.13 22.45
CA LYS A 334 38.27 45.17 21.94
C LYS A 334 38.20 44.96 20.41
N ALA A 335 39.16 45.52 19.67
CA ALA A 335 39.26 45.31 18.22
C ALA A 335 39.63 43.86 17.84
N LYS A 336 40.30 43.11 18.72
CA LYS A 336 40.61 41.68 18.48
C LYS A 336 39.45 40.75 18.85
N GLU A 337 38.65 41.10 19.86
CA GLU A 337 37.44 40.36 20.24
C GLU A 337 36.35 40.46 19.15
N GLU A 338 36.16 41.64 18.55
CA GLU A 338 35.22 41.84 17.43
C GLU A 338 35.61 41.04 16.15
N ILE A 339 36.90 40.81 15.92
CA ILE A 339 37.38 39.99 14.79
C ILE A 339 37.08 38.50 15.00
N ILE A 340 37.21 38.01 16.24
CA ILE A 340 36.92 36.62 16.61
C ILE A 340 35.42 36.34 16.51
N GLU A 341 34.57 37.26 17.00
CA GLU A 341 33.12 37.16 16.84
C GLU A 341 32.69 37.20 15.37
N SER A 342 33.35 38.00 14.52
CA SER A 342 33.06 38.00 13.08
C SER A 342 33.48 36.68 12.40
N MET A 343 34.58 36.06 12.85
CA MET A 343 35.05 34.77 12.30
C MET A 343 34.14 33.60 12.69
N ASP A 344 33.60 33.60 13.92
CA ASP A 344 32.63 32.60 14.36
C ASP A 344 31.27 32.77 13.65
N HIS A 345 30.84 34.02 13.43
CA HIS A 345 29.65 34.30 12.63
C HIS A 345 29.83 33.85 11.18
N LEU A 346 31.00 34.08 10.58
CA LEU A 346 31.33 33.61 9.23
C LEU A 346 31.39 32.08 9.15
N HIS A 347 31.90 31.40 10.19
CA HIS A 347 31.94 29.94 10.25
C HIS A 347 30.54 29.33 10.37
N HIS A 348 29.67 29.97 11.16
CA HIS A 348 28.29 29.52 11.34
C HIS A 348 27.45 29.78 10.08
N GLU A 349 27.67 30.91 9.42
CA GLU A 349 27.03 31.25 8.15
C GLU A 349 27.52 30.36 7.01
N LEU A 350 28.81 29.99 6.98
CA LEU A 350 29.34 29.04 6.00
C LEU A 350 28.81 27.62 6.22
N ASN A 351 28.62 27.17 7.47
CA ASN A 351 28.02 25.86 7.78
C ASN A 351 26.52 25.84 7.50
N SER A 352 25.79 26.91 7.84
CA SER A 352 24.38 27.06 7.50
C SER A 352 24.18 27.10 5.99
N GLN A 353 25.04 27.83 5.26
CA GLN A 353 25.05 27.80 3.80
C GLN A 353 25.45 26.43 3.27
N PHE A 354 26.36 25.68 3.89
CA PHE A 354 26.71 24.32 3.44
C PHE A 354 25.56 23.32 3.63
N GLU A 355 24.83 23.39 4.75
CA GLU A 355 23.65 22.57 5.02
C GLU A 355 22.46 22.96 4.12
N GLU A 356 22.22 24.26 3.96
CA GLU A 356 21.20 24.79 3.04
C GLU A 356 21.55 24.46 1.60
N HIS A 357 22.82 24.57 1.19
CA HIS A 357 23.27 24.24 -0.16
C HIS A 357 23.28 22.73 -0.39
N SER A 358 23.47 21.88 0.63
CA SER A 358 23.34 20.42 0.52
C SER A 358 21.87 19.98 0.42
N ALA A 359 20.99 20.54 1.25
CA ALA A 359 19.53 20.32 1.19
C ALA A 359 18.93 20.88 -0.12
N THR A 360 19.41 22.03 -0.56
CA THR A 360 19.03 22.65 -1.83
C THR A 360 19.64 21.88 -3.00
N HIS A 361 20.84 21.32 -2.90
CA HIS A 361 21.41 20.48 -3.97
C HIS A 361 20.67 19.13 -4.10
N GLN A 362 20.20 18.56 -2.99
CA GLN A 362 19.32 17.38 -3.00
C GLN A 362 17.93 17.73 -3.56
N THR A 363 17.38 18.89 -3.21
CA THR A 363 16.11 19.40 -3.75
C THR A 363 16.23 19.75 -5.22
N ILE A 364 17.34 20.37 -5.64
CA ILE A 364 17.67 20.68 -7.03
C ILE A 364 17.93 19.40 -7.81
N ASN A 365 18.58 18.37 -7.26
CA ASN A 365 18.74 17.10 -7.95
C ASN A 365 17.40 16.36 -8.12
N ASN A 366 16.50 16.44 -7.12
CA ASN A 366 15.15 15.92 -7.22
C ASN A 366 14.29 16.74 -8.20
N GLN A 367 14.44 18.07 -8.21
CA GLN A 367 13.77 18.97 -9.12
C GLN A 367 14.35 18.89 -10.53
N ILE A 368 15.65 18.65 -10.73
CA ILE A 368 16.28 18.39 -12.03
C ILE A 368 15.84 17.03 -12.54
N ALA A 369 15.74 16.00 -11.69
CA ALA A 369 15.14 14.73 -12.08
C ALA A 369 13.67 14.92 -12.50
N HIS A 370 12.90 15.72 -11.76
CA HIS A 370 11.51 16.04 -12.07
C HIS A 370 11.36 16.93 -13.31
N ILE A 371 12.22 17.92 -13.50
CA ILE A 371 12.26 18.85 -14.64
C ILE A 371 12.74 18.12 -15.88
N ASN A 372 13.71 17.21 -15.80
CA ASN A 372 14.11 16.37 -16.92
C ASN A 372 12.97 15.44 -17.32
N LEU A 373 12.23 14.88 -16.36
CA LEU A 373 11.02 14.10 -16.62
C LEU A 373 9.92 14.95 -17.29
N LEU A 374 9.73 16.20 -16.83
CA LEU A 374 8.76 17.14 -17.38
C LEU A 374 9.17 17.67 -18.76
N LEU A 375 10.45 17.95 -18.99
CA LEU A 375 11.01 18.37 -20.28
C LEU A 375 10.98 17.22 -21.30
N GLU A 376 11.16 15.99 -20.86
CA GLU A 376 10.98 14.81 -21.70
C GLU A 376 9.51 14.62 -22.09
N GLN A 377 8.58 14.86 -21.15
CA GLN A 377 7.14 14.87 -21.44
C GLN A 377 6.73 16.05 -22.33
N GLU A 378 7.31 17.23 -22.13
CA GLU A 378 7.04 18.43 -22.94
C GLU A 378 7.59 18.29 -24.36
N ARG A 379 8.76 17.67 -24.56
CA ARG A 379 9.29 17.33 -25.89
C ARG A 379 8.41 16.30 -26.60
N LYS A 380 7.92 15.28 -25.89
CA LYS A 380 6.94 14.32 -26.42
C LYS A 380 5.62 15.02 -26.77
N LEU A 381 5.15 15.94 -25.93
CA LEU A 381 3.91 16.69 -26.12
C LEU A 381 4.02 17.69 -27.29
N ASN A 382 5.11 18.44 -27.40
CA ASN A 382 5.34 19.38 -28.50
C ASN A 382 5.47 18.67 -29.85
N ASN A 383 6.09 17.49 -29.90
CA ASN A 383 6.12 16.66 -31.11
C ASN A 383 4.71 16.18 -31.51
N ILE A 384 3.85 15.87 -30.54
CA ILE A 384 2.45 15.52 -30.79
C ILE A 384 1.65 16.75 -31.26
N LEU A 385 1.80 17.90 -30.59
CA LEU A 385 1.08 19.15 -30.90
C LEU A 385 1.45 19.72 -32.29
N GLN A 386 2.71 19.56 -32.71
CA GLN A 386 3.20 20.01 -34.02
C GLN A 386 2.82 19.04 -35.15
N SER A 387 2.47 17.78 -34.83
CA SER A 387 2.15 16.76 -35.81
C SER A 387 0.93 17.11 -36.67
N GLY A 388 0.98 16.74 -37.96
CA GLY A 388 -0.13 16.95 -38.90
C GLY A 388 -1.42 16.26 -38.46
N GLY A 389 -1.31 15.12 -37.76
CA GLY A 389 -2.44 14.35 -37.23
C GLY A 389 -3.17 15.08 -36.10
N TRP A 390 -2.45 15.72 -35.19
CA TRP A 390 -3.06 16.48 -34.09
C TRP A 390 -3.84 17.71 -34.60
N LYS A 391 -3.28 18.45 -35.56
CA LYS A 391 -3.96 19.59 -36.19
C LYS A 391 -5.25 19.20 -36.91
N ALA A 392 -5.34 17.97 -37.45
CA ALA A 392 -6.55 17.42 -38.04
C ALA A 392 -7.57 16.98 -36.97
N LEU A 393 -7.12 16.31 -35.91
CA LEU A 393 -7.96 15.88 -34.79
C LEU A 393 -8.63 17.07 -34.07
N THR A 394 -7.90 18.17 -33.87
CA THR A 394 -8.45 19.37 -33.20
C THR A 394 -9.58 20.03 -33.99
N LYS A 395 -9.52 19.99 -35.33
CA LYS A 395 -10.65 20.45 -36.18
C LYS A 395 -11.85 19.51 -36.07
N TYR A 396 -11.63 18.20 -36.01
CA TYR A 396 -12.69 17.21 -35.81
C TYR A 396 -13.37 17.37 -34.45
N TYR A 397 -12.61 17.52 -33.37
CA TYR A 397 -13.18 17.66 -32.02
C TYR A 397 -13.94 18.98 -31.84
N ARG A 398 -13.48 20.10 -32.43
CA ARG A 398 -14.25 21.35 -32.44
C ARG A 398 -15.60 21.22 -33.17
N LEU A 399 -15.63 20.43 -34.25
CA LEU A 399 -16.87 20.17 -34.99
C LEU A 399 -17.80 19.21 -34.21
N ARG A 400 -17.24 18.14 -33.61
CA ARG A 400 -17.97 17.18 -32.76
C ARG A 400 -18.61 17.85 -31.56
N ASP A 401 -17.86 18.65 -30.83
CA ASP A 401 -18.31 19.27 -29.57
C ASP A 401 -19.34 20.38 -29.81
N SER A 402 -19.34 20.97 -31.02
CA SER A 402 -20.39 21.87 -31.52
C SER A 402 -21.72 21.13 -31.78
N ILE A 403 -21.66 19.90 -32.30
CA ILE A 403 -22.82 19.08 -32.66
C ILE A 403 -23.37 18.29 -31.45
N LEU A 404 -22.50 17.87 -30.52
CA LEU A 404 -22.81 17.08 -29.32
C LEU A 404 -22.15 17.69 -28.07
N PRO A 405 -22.74 18.75 -27.48
CA PRO A 405 -22.20 19.40 -26.28
C PRO A 405 -22.17 18.46 -25.07
N ASP A 406 -21.20 18.65 -24.18
CA ASP A 406 -21.09 17.94 -22.90
C ASP A 406 -22.32 18.17 -21.99
N ASN A 407 -22.69 17.15 -21.22
CA ASN A 407 -23.90 17.11 -20.37
C ASN A 407 -25.24 17.34 -21.10
N SER A 408 -25.30 17.13 -22.42
CA SER A 408 -26.53 17.26 -23.19
C SER A 408 -27.27 15.93 -23.35
N LYS A 409 -28.61 15.98 -23.32
CA LYS A 409 -29.47 14.80 -23.60
C LYS A 409 -29.22 14.19 -24.99
N ARG A 410 -28.69 14.98 -25.95
CA ARG A 410 -28.35 14.53 -27.31
C ARG A 410 -27.12 13.62 -27.35
N LYS A 411 -26.09 13.92 -26.55
CA LYS A 411 -24.88 13.08 -26.42
C LYS A 411 -25.19 11.75 -25.73
N LEU A 412 -26.02 11.78 -24.69
CA LEU A 412 -26.52 10.58 -24.01
C LEU A 412 -27.31 9.67 -24.97
N LEU A 413 -28.21 10.25 -25.78
CA LEU A 413 -28.98 9.48 -26.76
C LEU A 413 -28.07 8.84 -27.82
N ALA A 414 -27.10 9.60 -28.37
CA ALA A 414 -26.17 9.13 -29.38
C ALA A 414 -25.27 7.98 -28.90
N LYS A 415 -24.77 8.05 -27.64
CA LYS A 415 -24.03 6.96 -27.00
C LYS A 415 -24.89 5.70 -26.84
N LEU A 416 -26.15 5.86 -26.43
CA LEU A 416 -27.09 4.74 -26.27
C LEU A 416 -27.43 4.08 -27.61
N THR A 417 -27.67 4.85 -28.68
CA THR A 417 -27.90 4.29 -30.03
C THR A 417 -26.66 3.59 -30.58
N TYR A 418 -25.47 4.17 -30.41
CA TYR A 418 -24.22 3.54 -30.84
C TYR A 418 -23.99 2.20 -30.14
N LYS A 419 -24.22 2.12 -28.82
CA LYS A 419 -24.07 0.86 -28.05
C LYS A 419 -25.17 -0.16 -28.37
N ALA A 420 -26.39 0.28 -28.67
CA ALA A 420 -27.47 -0.59 -29.16
C ALA A 420 -27.16 -1.19 -30.54
N LEU A 421 -26.47 -0.44 -31.40
CA LEU A 421 -25.99 -0.92 -32.69
C LEU A 421 -24.81 -1.91 -32.58
N LYS A 422 -23.91 -1.69 -31.60
CA LYS A 422 -22.74 -2.54 -31.37
C LYS A 422 -23.09 -3.88 -30.69
N ASN A 423 -24.07 -3.89 -29.78
CA ASN A 423 -24.51 -5.07 -29.03
C ASN A 423 -26.04 -5.30 -29.07
N PRO A 424 -26.63 -5.53 -30.26
CA PRO A 424 -28.08 -5.50 -30.45
C PRO A 424 -28.82 -6.60 -29.69
N LYS A 425 -28.28 -7.83 -29.64
CA LYS A 425 -28.91 -8.98 -28.93
C LYS A 425 -28.98 -8.77 -27.41
N GLN A 426 -27.98 -8.10 -26.83
CA GLN A 426 -27.84 -7.86 -25.40
C GLN A 426 -28.75 -6.73 -24.90
N MET A 427 -29.02 -5.74 -25.75
CA MET A 427 -29.99 -4.67 -25.46
C MET A 427 -31.43 -5.14 -25.65
N LEU A 428 -31.72 -5.90 -26.73
CA LEU A 428 -33.07 -6.40 -27.03
C LEU A 428 -33.62 -7.36 -25.97
N SER A 429 -32.77 -8.20 -25.35
CA SER A 429 -33.17 -9.13 -24.28
C SER A 429 -33.54 -8.44 -22.97
N LYS A 430 -33.24 -7.15 -22.79
CA LYS A 430 -33.46 -6.39 -21.55
C LYS A 430 -34.53 -5.30 -21.65
N VAL A 431 -35.21 -5.19 -22.81
CA VAL A 431 -36.33 -4.27 -23.01
C VAL A 431 -37.61 -4.86 -22.39
N ASN A 432 -37.92 -4.49 -21.15
CA ASN A 432 -39.22 -4.76 -20.53
C ASN A 432 -39.90 -3.46 -20.05
N LYS A 433 -41.21 -3.53 -19.77
CA LYS A 433 -42.01 -2.36 -19.34
C LYS A 433 -41.47 -1.65 -18.08
N ASN A 434 -40.83 -2.37 -17.16
CA ASN A 434 -40.26 -1.81 -15.93
C ASN A 434 -38.94 -1.07 -16.18
N ASN A 435 -38.08 -1.60 -17.06
CA ASN A 435 -36.83 -0.95 -17.46
C ASN A 435 -37.09 0.31 -18.29
N ILE A 436 -38.12 0.29 -19.15
CA ILE A 436 -38.57 1.47 -19.90
C ILE A 436 -39.14 2.54 -18.94
N LYS A 437 -39.90 2.14 -17.91
CA LYS A 437 -40.38 3.06 -16.86
C LYS A 437 -39.23 3.68 -16.07
N LYS A 438 -38.23 2.89 -15.66
CA LYS A 438 -37.03 3.38 -14.97
C LYS A 438 -36.23 4.35 -15.86
N LEU A 439 -36.00 4.01 -17.13
CA LEU A 439 -35.31 4.90 -18.08
C LEU A 439 -36.09 6.21 -18.31
N LYS A 440 -37.42 6.15 -18.40
CA LYS A 440 -38.28 7.32 -18.56
C LYS A 440 -38.32 8.19 -17.29
N TYR A 441 -38.22 7.58 -16.11
CA TYR A 441 -38.04 8.28 -14.83
C TYR A 441 -36.69 9.02 -14.80
N TYR A 442 -35.59 8.36 -15.18
CA TYR A 442 -34.25 8.97 -15.21
C TYR A 442 -34.08 10.08 -16.26
N LEU A 443 -34.80 10.01 -17.39
CA LEU A 443 -34.77 11.07 -18.41
C LEU A 443 -35.55 12.34 -17.99
N ASN A 444 -36.39 12.22 -16.96
CA ASN A 444 -37.25 13.29 -16.43
C ASN A 444 -36.69 13.97 -15.17
N THR A 445 -35.63 13.43 -14.53
CA THR A 445 -34.91 14.12 -13.45
C THR A 445 -33.97 15.19 -14.02
N GLU A 446 -33.88 16.35 -13.36
CA GLU A 446 -33.29 17.60 -13.91
C GLU A 446 -31.75 17.64 -13.99
N ASP A 447 -31.02 16.57 -13.65
CA ASP A 447 -29.55 16.52 -13.73
C ASP A 447 -29.04 15.32 -14.57
N PRO A 448 -28.63 15.55 -15.84
CA PRO A 448 -28.08 14.52 -16.72
C PRO A 448 -26.75 13.91 -16.26
N GLY A 449 -25.94 14.60 -15.45
CA GLY A 449 -24.60 14.13 -15.04
C GLY A 449 -24.65 13.01 -14.00
N LEU A 450 -25.63 13.05 -13.10
CA LEU A 450 -25.91 11.98 -12.13
C LEU A 450 -26.39 10.69 -12.79
N VAL A 451 -27.09 10.81 -13.93
CA VAL A 451 -27.56 9.67 -14.72
C VAL A 451 -26.41 9.05 -15.52
N GLU A 452 -25.52 9.86 -16.08
CA GLU A 452 -24.30 9.39 -16.78
C GLU A 452 -23.39 8.61 -15.81
N SER A 453 -23.08 9.16 -14.63
CA SER A 453 -22.29 8.47 -13.59
C SER A 453 -22.88 7.13 -13.14
N ARG A 454 -24.21 7.01 -13.03
CA ARG A 454 -24.88 5.75 -12.62
C ARG A 454 -24.95 4.73 -13.76
N ILE A 455 -25.02 5.20 -15.01
CA ILE A 455 -24.97 4.34 -16.20
C ILE A 455 -23.55 3.85 -16.44
N ASP A 456 -22.53 4.70 -16.26
CA ASP A 456 -21.13 4.33 -16.35
C ASP A 456 -20.76 3.34 -15.23
N ASN A 457 -21.15 3.59 -13.97
CA ASN A 457 -20.99 2.60 -12.88
C ASN A 457 -21.75 1.28 -13.11
N PHE A 458 -22.86 1.29 -13.85
CA PHE A 458 -23.59 0.07 -14.21
C PHE A 458 -22.92 -0.69 -15.37
N LEU A 459 -22.25 0.02 -16.27
CA LEU A 459 -21.58 -0.52 -17.45
C LEU A 459 -20.13 -0.95 -17.16
N ASP A 460 -19.41 -0.26 -16.28
CA ASP A 460 -18.04 -0.58 -15.82
C ASP A 460 -18.00 -1.84 -14.94
N ARG A 461 -19.14 -2.26 -14.38
CA ARG A 461 -19.30 -3.61 -13.77
C ARG A 461 -19.11 -4.77 -14.76
N HIS A 462 -18.94 -4.48 -16.06
CA HIS A 462 -18.83 -5.47 -17.13
C HIS A 462 -17.57 -5.32 -17.99
N THR A 463 -16.58 -4.53 -17.56
CA THR A 463 -15.24 -4.48 -18.18
C THR A 463 -14.28 -5.42 -17.45
N ASN A 464 -13.45 -6.16 -18.20
CA ASN A 464 -12.50 -7.13 -17.64
C ASN A 464 -11.53 -6.44 -16.67
N VAL A 465 -11.58 -6.85 -15.41
CA VAL A 465 -10.69 -6.39 -14.35
C VAL A 465 -9.49 -7.33 -14.33
N GLU A 466 -8.26 -6.81 -14.44
CA GLU A 466 -7.06 -7.58 -14.11
C GLU A 466 -7.04 -7.84 -12.60
N HIS A 467 -7.21 -9.09 -12.20
CA HIS A 467 -7.45 -9.49 -10.82
C HIS A 467 -6.14 -9.71 -10.04
N SER A 468 -6.06 -9.11 -8.85
CA SER A 468 -4.87 -9.09 -7.97
C SER A 468 -4.88 -10.14 -6.84
N VAL A 469 -5.90 -11.00 -6.76
CA VAL A 469 -5.94 -12.06 -5.74
C VAL A 469 -5.36 -13.34 -6.35
N ALA A 470 -4.22 -13.79 -5.83
CA ALA A 470 -3.65 -15.10 -6.18
C ALA A 470 -4.56 -16.21 -5.63
N LEU A 471 -5.60 -16.58 -6.39
CA LEU A 471 -6.51 -17.65 -6.03
C LEU A 471 -5.92 -19.00 -6.42
N LYS A 472 -5.95 -19.95 -5.50
CA LYS A 472 -5.64 -21.35 -5.81
C LYS A 472 -6.93 -22.09 -6.11
N LEU A 473 -7.08 -22.51 -7.36
CA LEU A 473 -8.23 -23.27 -7.86
C LEU A 473 -7.89 -24.76 -7.95
N TYR A 474 -8.82 -25.60 -7.49
CA TYR A 474 -8.66 -27.04 -7.36
C TYR A 474 -9.46 -27.81 -8.44
N GLN A 475 -9.53 -27.30 -9.68
CA GLN A 475 -10.50 -27.74 -10.70
C GLN A 475 -10.07 -28.93 -11.58
N GLU A 476 -8.80 -29.32 -11.61
CA GLU A 476 -8.29 -30.41 -12.48
C GLU A 476 -7.41 -31.39 -11.70
N ILE A 477 -7.90 -31.87 -10.56
CA ILE A 477 -7.16 -32.86 -9.78
C ILE A 477 -7.60 -34.25 -10.22
N ASP A 478 -6.63 -35.12 -10.46
CA ASP A 478 -6.88 -36.55 -10.59
C ASP A 478 -7.52 -37.04 -9.27
N ALA A 479 -8.83 -37.24 -9.28
CA ALA A 479 -9.64 -37.67 -8.14
C ALA A 479 -9.35 -39.13 -7.73
N SER A 480 -8.23 -39.71 -8.17
CA SER A 480 -7.75 -41.04 -7.83
C SER A 480 -6.94 -41.09 -6.52
N GLN A 481 -6.39 -39.95 -6.07
CA GLN A 481 -5.54 -39.91 -4.88
C GLN A 481 -6.36 -39.99 -3.59
N LYS A 482 -5.88 -40.78 -2.63
CA LYS A 482 -6.52 -40.95 -1.34
C LYS A 482 -6.20 -39.78 -0.40
N LEU A 483 -7.22 -39.10 0.11
CA LEU A 483 -7.09 -38.01 1.09
C LEU A 483 -7.18 -38.56 2.51
N VAL A 484 -6.21 -38.22 3.35
CA VAL A 484 -6.17 -38.65 4.75
C VAL A 484 -6.22 -37.43 5.65
N PHE A 485 -7.34 -37.26 6.35
CA PHE A 485 -7.52 -36.15 7.30
C PHE A 485 -6.92 -36.48 8.68
N PRO A 486 -6.48 -35.48 9.45
CA PRO A 486 -5.97 -35.71 10.81
C PRO A 486 -7.08 -36.22 11.74
N ILE A 487 -6.77 -37.23 12.57
CA ILE A 487 -7.68 -37.69 13.62
C ILE A 487 -7.61 -36.69 14.77
N THR A 488 -8.74 -36.06 15.09
CA THR A 488 -8.84 -35.06 16.16
C THR A 488 -9.82 -35.54 17.23
N ASN A 489 -9.36 -35.68 18.46
CA ASN A 489 -10.24 -35.86 19.62
C ASN A 489 -10.74 -34.49 20.09
N ASN A 490 -12.05 -34.30 20.25
CA ASN A 490 -12.67 -33.02 20.59
C ASN A 490 -12.33 -31.90 19.57
N PRO A 491 -12.78 -32.02 18.31
CA PRO A 491 -12.51 -31.00 17.30
C PRO A 491 -13.04 -29.63 17.73
N LEU A 492 -12.36 -28.55 17.35
CA LEU A 492 -12.86 -27.20 17.63
C LEU A 492 -14.02 -26.85 16.69
N VAL A 493 -13.94 -27.29 15.43
CA VAL A 493 -14.95 -27.03 14.40
C VAL A 493 -15.39 -28.35 13.74
N SER A 494 -16.70 -28.56 13.61
CA SER A 494 -17.27 -29.60 12.75
C SER A 494 -17.66 -29.00 11.40
N ILE A 495 -16.94 -29.36 10.34
CA ILE A 495 -17.23 -28.90 8.98
C ILE A 495 -18.22 -29.89 8.35
N ILE A 496 -19.43 -29.41 8.10
CA ILE A 496 -20.52 -30.16 7.48
C ILE A 496 -20.60 -29.76 6.01
N ILE A 497 -20.43 -30.75 5.14
CA ILE A 497 -20.46 -30.58 3.69
C ILE A 497 -21.70 -31.32 3.15
N PRO A 498 -22.81 -30.61 2.85
CA PRO A 498 -23.96 -31.21 2.16
C PRO A 498 -23.58 -31.56 0.72
N VAL A 499 -23.89 -32.80 0.32
CA VAL A 499 -23.53 -33.33 -1.00
C VAL A 499 -24.74 -33.98 -1.66
N TYR A 500 -24.94 -33.67 -2.94
CA TYR A 500 -25.84 -34.39 -3.84
C TYR A 500 -25.20 -34.45 -5.23
N ASN A 501 -24.56 -35.59 -5.52
CA ASN A 501 -23.69 -35.79 -6.70
C ASN A 501 -22.51 -34.78 -6.76
N GLN A 502 -21.90 -34.66 -7.95
CA GLN A 502 -20.76 -33.78 -8.25
C GLN A 502 -19.50 -34.15 -7.45
N TRP A 503 -19.13 -35.43 -7.44
CA TRP A 503 -17.97 -35.92 -6.69
C TRP A 503 -16.68 -35.12 -6.95
N HIS A 504 -16.42 -34.71 -8.19
CA HIS A 504 -15.23 -33.93 -8.55
C HIS A 504 -15.11 -32.62 -7.76
N TYR A 505 -16.22 -31.89 -7.61
CA TYR A 505 -16.26 -30.66 -6.80
C TYR A 505 -16.10 -30.96 -5.31
N THR A 506 -16.77 -32.00 -4.83
CA THR A 506 -16.63 -32.46 -3.43
C THR A 506 -15.19 -32.82 -3.10
N TYR A 507 -14.51 -33.55 -3.99
CA TYR A 507 -13.10 -33.91 -3.84
C TYR A 507 -12.19 -32.68 -3.85
N ALA A 508 -12.40 -31.74 -4.78
CA ALA A 508 -11.67 -30.47 -4.84
C ALA A 508 -11.83 -29.64 -3.57
N CYS A 509 -13.06 -29.54 -3.05
CA CYS A 509 -13.38 -28.90 -1.78
C CYS A 509 -12.60 -29.55 -0.64
N LEU A 510 -12.68 -30.87 -0.49
CA LEU A 510 -11.95 -31.64 0.54
C LEU A 510 -10.44 -31.44 0.44
N LYS A 511 -9.86 -31.47 -0.77
CA LYS A 511 -8.44 -31.22 -0.97
C LYS A 511 -8.04 -29.81 -0.57
N SER A 512 -8.85 -28.80 -0.90
CA SER A 512 -8.58 -27.41 -0.51
C SER A 512 -8.60 -27.24 1.02
N ILE A 513 -9.53 -27.90 1.72
CA ILE A 513 -9.57 -27.91 3.20
C ILE A 513 -8.30 -28.53 3.76
N LEU A 514 -7.91 -29.71 3.26
CA LEU A 514 -6.72 -30.42 3.73
C LEU A 514 -5.44 -29.59 3.55
N ASP A 515 -5.31 -28.87 2.43
CA ASP A 515 -4.11 -28.09 2.13
C ASP A 515 -4.03 -26.76 2.90
N HIS A 516 -5.18 -26.14 3.19
CA HIS A 516 -5.25 -24.78 3.71
C HIS A 516 -5.67 -24.69 5.18
N THR A 517 -5.85 -25.83 5.86
CA THR A 517 -6.29 -25.85 7.27
C THR A 517 -5.29 -26.64 8.12
N ASN A 518 -4.28 -25.95 8.65
CA ASN A 518 -3.19 -26.55 9.44
C ASN A 518 -3.14 -26.10 10.91
N ASP A 519 -3.87 -25.04 11.26
CA ASP A 519 -3.75 -24.30 12.52
C ASP A 519 -5.01 -24.38 13.41
N VAL A 520 -6.07 -25.01 12.92
CA VAL A 520 -7.33 -25.22 13.64
C VAL A 520 -7.63 -26.72 13.67
N SER A 521 -8.10 -27.23 14.81
CA SER A 521 -8.53 -28.62 14.92
C SER A 521 -9.97 -28.78 14.42
N TYR A 522 -10.20 -29.71 13.50
CA TYR A 522 -11.50 -29.90 12.86
C TYR A 522 -11.82 -31.37 12.61
N GLU A 523 -13.11 -31.63 12.36
CA GLU A 523 -13.60 -32.87 11.76
C GLU A 523 -14.41 -32.56 10.50
N ILE A 524 -14.48 -33.53 9.59
CA ILE A 524 -15.29 -33.45 8.36
C ILE A 524 -16.48 -34.39 8.47
N ILE A 525 -17.67 -33.86 8.19
CA ILE A 525 -18.92 -34.59 8.08
C ILE A 525 -19.46 -34.39 6.66
N ILE A 526 -19.38 -35.44 5.83
CA ILE A 526 -20.00 -35.48 4.51
C ILE A 526 -21.47 -35.89 4.70
N ALA A 527 -22.38 -34.96 4.44
CA ALA A 527 -23.82 -35.20 4.51
C ALA A 527 -24.34 -35.55 3.11
N ASP A 528 -24.33 -36.84 2.77
CA ASP A 528 -24.68 -37.32 1.44
C ASP A 528 -26.20 -37.56 1.32
N ASP A 529 -26.86 -36.72 0.53
CA ASP A 529 -28.32 -36.71 0.32
C ASP A 529 -28.78 -37.75 -0.72
N MET A 530 -28.26 -38.98 -0.60
CA MET A 530 -28.51 -40.08 -1.52
C MET A 530 -27.99 -39.84 -2.94
N SER A 531 -26.73 -39.42 -3.06
CA SER A 531 -26.03 -39.32 -4.34
C SER A 531 -26.01 -40.65 -5.11
N THR A 532 -25.95 -40.53 -6.43
CA THR A 532 -25.94 -41.65 -7.40
C THR A 532 -24.68 -41.72 -8.25
N ASP A 533 -23.82 -40.70 -8.20
CA ASP A 533 -22.52 -40.67 -8.87
C ASP A 533 -21.40 -41.27 -7.99
N GLU A 534 -20.14 -41.00 -8.33
CA GLU A 534 -18.96 -41.52 -7.61
C GLU A 534 -18.93 -41.15 -6.11
N THR A 535 -19.74 -40.18 -5.67
CA THR A 535 -19.90 -39.84 -4.25
C THR A 535 -20.29 -41.05 -3.41
N VAL A 536 -21.01 -42.03 -3.98
CA VAL A 536 -21.36 -43.28 -3.26
C VAL A 536 -20.14 -44.06 -2.78
N ASN A 537 -19.00 -43.89 -3.47
CA ASN A 537 -17.73 -44.53 -3.16
C ASN A 537 -16.78 -43.60 -2.41
N ALA A 538 -17.23 -42.46 -1.88
CA ALA A 538 -16.39 -41.48 -1.19
C ALA A 538 -15.45 -42.12 -0.16
N GLN A 539 -15.93 -43.11 0.61
CA GLN A 539 -15.13 -43.81 1.64
C GLN A 539 -13.87 -44.52 1.09
N GLN A 540 -13.82 -44.82 -0.21
CA GLN A 540 -12.62 -45.38 -0.86
C GLN A 540 -11.51 -44.33 -1.03
N TYR A 541 -11.91 -43.07 -1.23
CA TYR A 541 -11.03 -41.95 -1.55
C TYR A 541 -10.66 -41.11 -0.32
N VAL A 542 -11.45 -41.13 0.76
CA VAL A 542 -11.23 -40.29 1.94
C VAL A 542 -11.17 -41.09 3.23
N GLN A 543 -10.22 -40.76 4.11
CA GLN A 543 -10.05 -41.37 5.43
C GLN A 543 -10.22 -40.36 6.55
N ASN A 544 -10.63 -40.85 7.73
CA ASN A 544 -10.85 -40.06 8.95
C ASN A 544 -11.92 -38.97 8.79
N VAL A 545 -12.96 -39.27 8.00
CA VAL A 545 -14.16 -38.42 7.85
C VAL A 545 -15.41 -39.20 8.27
N LYS A 546 -16.44 -38.49 8.72
CA LYS A 546 -17.77 -39.05 8.99
C LYS A 546 -18.63 -38.91 7.75
N ILE A 547 -19.25 -40.00 7.28
CA ILE A 547 -20.20 -39.97 6.15
C ILE A 547 -21.58 -40.28 6.70
N VAL A 548 -22.50 -39.32 6.59
CA VAL A 548 -23.89 -39.44 7.02
C VAL A 548 -24.74 -39.69 5.77
N ARG A 549 -25.23 -40.92 5.64
CA ARG A 549 -26.14 -41.37 4.57
C ARG A 549 -27.19 -42.29 5.19
N ASP A 550 -28.44 -41.81 5.30
CA ASP A 550 -29.50 -42.47 6.09
C ASP A 550 -30.59 -43.16 5.26
N GLY A 551 -30.41 -43.23 3.94
CA GLY A 551 -31.36 -43.86 3.03
C GLY A 551 -32.50 -42.96 2.55
N THR A 552 -32.57 -41.70 2.98
CA THR A 552 -33.63 -40.74 2.61
C THR A 552 -33.05 -39.54 1.87
N ASN A 553 -33.60 -39.19 0.70
CA ASN A 553 -33.30 -37.89 0.06
C ASN A 553 -34.19 -36.82 0.70
N ARG A 554 -33.57 -35.91 1.45
CA ARG A 554 -34.22 -34.91 2.31
C ARG A 554 -34.15 -33.49 1.70
N GLY A 555 -33.28 -33.27 0.72
CA GLY A 555 -32.94 -31.94 0.23
C GLY A 555 -31.96 -31.21 1.16
N PHE A 556 -31.36 -30.14 0.64
CA PHE A 556 -30.26 -29.39 1.28
C PHE A 556 -30.52 -29.06 2.75
N LEU A 557 -31.60 -28.34 3.04
CA LEU A 557 -31.90 -27.82 4.38
C LEU A 557 -32.02 -28.93 5.42
N LEU A 558 -32.86 -29.93 5.14
CA LEU A 558 -33.14 -31.02 6.07
C LEU A 558 -31.94 -31.97 6.21
N ASN A 559 -31.13 -32.12 5.16
CA ASN A 559 -29.89 -32.88 5.22
C ASN A 559 -28.85 -32.19 6.13
N CYS A 560 -28.68 -30.86 6.03
CA CYS A 560 -27.85 -30.08 6.95
C CYS A 560 -28.30 -30.25 8.42
N ASN A 561 -29.61 -30.13 8.69
CA ASN A 561 -30.16 -30.35 10.02
C ASN A 561 -29.88 -31.77 10.55
N ASN A 562 -30.02 -32.79 9.70
CA ASN A 562 -29.75 -34.17 10.07
C ASN A 562 -28.26 -34.39 10.40
N ALA A 563 -27.36 -33.94 9.52
CA ALA A 563 -25.93 -34.10 9.69
C ALA A 563 -25.37 -33.35 10.91
N SER A 564 -25.97 -32.22 11.27
CA SER A 564 -25.55 -31.45 12.46
C SER A 564 -25.65 -32.23 13.78
N LYS A 565 -26.46 -33.29 13.85
CA LYS A 565 -26.59 -34.15 15.04
C LYS A 565 -25.33 -34.98 15.32
N TYR A 566 -24.46 -35.14 14.32
CA TYR A 566 -23.21 -35.90 14.40
C TYR A 566 -21.98 -35.02 14.65
N ALA A 567 -22.17 -33.70 14.72
CA ALA A 567 -21.12 -32.73 15.02
C ALA A 567 -20.71 -32.81 16.50
N GLU A 568 -19.42 -32.77 16.77
CA GLU A 568 -18.84 -32.76 18.12
C GLU A 568 -18.13 -31.44 18.45
N GLY A 569 -17.91 -30.60 17.43
CA GLY A 569 -17.16 -29.37 17.55
C GLY A 569 -17.86 -28.30 18.37
N LYS A 570 -17.07 -27.40 18.96
CA LYS A 570 -17.60 -26.19 19.64
C LYS A 570 -18.35 -25.28 18.66
N TYR A 571 -17.92 -25.28 17.40
CA TYR A 571 -18.55 -24.55 16.30
C TYR A 571 -18.97 -25.53 15.19
N ILE A 572 -20.12 -25.25 14.57
CA ILE A 572 -20.55 -25.92 13.34
C ILE A 572 -20.22 -25.00 12.17
N PHE A 573 -19.61 -25.54 11.14
CA PHE A 573 -19.36 -24.83 9.88
C PHE A 573 -20.10 -25.54 8.74
N PHE A 574 -21.06 -24.87 8.11
CA PHE A 574 -21.68 -25.37 6.87
C PHE A 574 -20.90 -24.84 5.67
N LEU A 575 -20.39 -25.76 4.84
CA LEU A 575 -19.62 -25.45 3.63
C LEU A 575 -20.20 -26.20 2.44
N ASN A 576 -20.59 -25.47 1.39
CA ASN A 576 -21.05 -26.11 0.16
C ASN A 576 -19.93 -26.91 -0.52
N ASN A 577 -20.29 -28.01 -1.18
CA ASN A 577 -19.34 -28.89 -1.85
C ASN A 577 -18.71 -28.28 -3.12
N ASP A 578 -19.31 -27.24 -3.69
CA ASP A 578 -18.83 -26.48 -4.85
C ASP A 578 -18.02 -25.24 -4.43
N THR A 579 -17.10 -25.42 -3.47
CA THR A 579 -16.23 -24.36 -2.94
C THR A 579 -14.76 -24.77 -2.91
N ASN A 580 -13.85 -23.79 -3.00
CA ASN A 580 -12.42 -23.96 -2.70
C ASN A 580 -11.99 -22.93 -1.67
N VAL A 581 -11.57 -23.40 -0.49
CA VAL A 581 -11.10 -22.52 0.58
C VAL A 581 -9.68 -22.03 0.31
N GLN A 582 -9.34 -20.82 0.75
CA GLN A 582 -8.01 -20.22 0.59
C GLN A 582 -7.24 -20.25 1.94
N PRO A 583 -5.92 -19.94 1.97
CA PRO A 583 -5.18 -19.86 3.24
C PRO A 583 -5.87 -18.99 4.30
N GLU A 584 -5.72 -19.36 5.58
CA GLU A 584 -6.25 -18.64 6.76
C GLU A 584 -7.78 -18.52 6.84
N TRP A 585 -8.52 -19.20 5.97
CA TRP A 585 -9.98 -19.09 5.91
C TRP A 585 -10.66 -19.46 7.24
N LEU A 586 -10.28 -20.58 7.86
CA LEU A 586 -10.95 -21.07 9.07
C LEU A 586 -10.44 -20.38 10.33
N SER A 587 -9.13 -20.14 10.43
CA SER A 587 -8.54 -19.58 11.64
C SER A 587 -8.91 -18.12 11.85
N SER A 588 -9.06 -17.33 10.78
CA SER A 588 -9.58 -15.95 10.86
C SER A 588 -11.01 -15.89 11.41
N LEU A 589 -11.87 -16.86 11.05
CA LEU A 589 -13.23 -16.98 11.56
C LEU A 589 -13.25 -17.42 13.03
N VAL A 590 -12.45 -18.42 13.40
CA VAL A 590 -12.34 -18.93 14.78
C VAL A 590 -11.81 -17.85 15.72
N LYS A 591 -10.74 -17.15 15.34
CA LYS A 591 -10.17 -16.05 16.12
C LYS A 591 -11.22 -14.96 16.37
N LEU A 592 -11.98 -14.60 15.34
CA LEU A 592 -13.02 -13.56 15.45
C LEU A 592 -14.16 -13.97 16.40
N ILE A 593 -14.74 -15.15 16.23
CA ILE A 593 -15.87 -15.60 17.07
C ILE A 593 -15.43 -15.90 18.52
N GLN A 594 -14.15 -16.25 18.75
CA GLN A 594 -13.62 -16.42 20.10
C GLN A 594 -13.34 -15.08 20.79
N ARG A 595 -12.87 -14.07 20.05
CA ARG A 595 -12.55 -12.74 20.58
C ARG A 595 -13.78 -11.99 21.08
N ASP A 596 -14.94 -12.15 20.41
CA ASP A 596 -16.19 -11.50 20.79
C ASP A 596 -17.30 -12.54 21.03
N GLU A 597 -17.61 -12.78 22.31
CA GLU A 597 -18.65 -13.72 22.74
C GLU A 597 -20.06 -13.32 22.27
N THR A 598 -20.28 -12.04 21.93
CA THR A 598 -21.55 -11.54 21.41
C THR A 598 -21.79 -11.93 19.95
N ILE A 599 -20.79 -12.47 19.24
CA ILE A 599 -20.96 -12.99 17.88
C ILE A 599 -21.55 -14.40 17.93
N GLY A 600 -22.70 -14.60 17.28
CA GLY A 600 -23.36 -15.91 17.18
C GLY A 600 -23.02 -16.64 15.88
N MET A 601 -22.81 -15.88 14.80
CA MET A 601 -22.50 -16.40 13.46
C MET A 601 -21.46 -15.52 12.77
N VAL A 602 -20.52 -16.18 12.08
CA VAL A 602 -19.54 -15.54 11.20
C VAL A 602 -19.52 -16.20 9.83
N GLY A 603 -19.06 -15.48 8.82
CA GLY A 603 -18.97 -16.03 7.48
C GLY A 603 -17.95 -15.34 6.60
N SER A 604 -17.64 -16.02 5.50
CA SER A 604 -16.50 -15.74 4.64
C SER A 604 -16.82 -14.74 3.54
N LYS A 605 -15.76 -14.12 3.02
CA LYS A 605 -15.75 -13.44 1.72
C LYS A 605 -15.82 -14.45 0.60
N LEU A 606 -16.89 -14.35 -0.18
CA LEU A 606 -17.08 -15.19 -1.34
C LEU A 606 -16.58 -14.47 -2.59
N VAL A 607 -15.78 -15.17 -3.38
CA VAL A 607 -15.30 -14.73 -4.70
C VAL A 607 -15.63 -15.76 -5.76
N TYR A 608 -15.80 -15.30 -6.99
CA TYR A 608 -15.94 -16.16 -8.14
C TYR A 608 -14.58 -16.80 -8.52
N PRO A 609 -14.58 -17.92 -9.26
CA PRO A 609 -13.34 -18.53 -9.77
C PRO A 609 -12.51 -17.60 -10.66
N ASP A 610 -13.14 -16.58 -11.26
CA ASP A 610 -12.45 -15.58 -12.08
C ASP A 610 -11.83 -14.44 -11.26
N GLY A 611 -11.98 -14.42 -9.94
CA GLY A 611 -11.42 -13.39 -9.07
C GLY A 611 -12.35 -12.24 -8.72
N ARG A 612 -13.57 -12.17 -9.29
CA ARG A 612 -14.53 -11.12 -8.95
C ARG A 612 -15.20 -11.36 -7.60
N GLN A 613 -15.59 -10.28 -6.93
CA GLN A 613 -16.35 -10.35 -5.68
C GLN A 613 -17.72 -11.00 -5.92
N GLN A 614 -18.08 -11.99 -5.10
CA GLN A 614 -19.42 -12.59 -5.10
C GLN A 614 -20.26 -12.03 -3.96
N GLU A 615 -19.72 -12.02 -2.74
CA GLU A 615 -20.41 -11.52 -1.55
C GLU A 615 -19.43 -11.01 -0.48
N ALA A 616 -19.62 -9.77 -0.04
CA ALA A 616 -18.93 -9.15 1.09
C ALA A 616 -19.92 -8.82 2.22
N GLY A 617 -20.74 -9.83 2.57
CA GLY A 617 -21.92 -9.71 3.42
C GLY A 617 -23.23 -9.52 2.63
N GLY A 618 -24.33 -9.98 3.22
CA GLY A 618 -25.66 -9.80 2.67
C GLY A 618 -26.39 -8.58 3.24
N ILE A 619 -27.19 -7.92 2.41
CA ILE A 619 -28.16 -6.88 2.81
C ILE A 619 -29.57 -7.42 2.59
N ILE A 620 -30.45 -7.28 3.58
CA ILE A 620 -31.89 -7.52 3.43
C ILE A 620 -32.61 -6.18 3.45
N TRP A 621 -33.53 -6.00 2.52
CA TRP A 621 -34.38 -4.82 2.44
C TRP A 621 -35.71 -5.06 3.14
N ASN A 622 -36.46 -4.00 3.44
CA ASN A 622 -37.75 -4.09 4.14
C ASN A 622 -38.82 -4.90 3.36
N ASP A 623 -38.66 -5.05 2.05
CA ASP A 623 -39.50 -5.91 1.21
C ASP A 623 -39.02 -7.37 1.20
N ALA A 624 -38.07 -7.74 2.07
CA ALA A 624 -37.36 -9.01 2.15
C ALA A 624 -36.55 -9.41 0.91
N SER A 625 -36.26 -8.50 -0.03
CA SER A 625 -35.27 -8.80 -1.07
C SER A 625 -33.85 -8.79 -0.49
N GLY A 626 -32.99 -9.67 -1.00
CA GLY A 626 -31.60 -9.80 -0.57
C GLY A 626 -30.60 -9.36 -1.62
N TRP A 627 -29.53 -8.69 -1.20
CA TRP A 627 -28.38 -8.34 -2.03
C TRP A 627 -27.11 -9.00 -1.46
N ASN A 628 -26.40 -9.73 -2.32
CA ASN A 628 -25.01 -10.10 -2.05
C ASN A 628 -24.14 -8.86 -2.32
N TYR A 629 -23.71 -8.17 -1.26
CA TYR A 629 -23.04 -6.88 -1.39
C TYR A 629 -21.70 -7.04 -2.12
N GLY A 630 -21.43 -6.13 -3.07
CA GLY A 630 -20.22 -6.16 -3.90
C GLY A 630 -20.24 -7.17 -5.05
N ARG A 631 -21.36 -7.82 -5.35
CA ARG A 631 -21.45 -8.81 -6.44
C ARG A 631 -20.96 -8.24 -7.79
N LEU A 632 -20.04 -8.99 -8.42
CA LEU A 632 -19.33 -8.69 -9.67
C LEU A 632 -18.38 -7.48 -9.61
N ASP A 633 -18.10 -6.95 -8.42
CA ASP A 633 -17.18 -5.83 -8.25
C ASP A 633 -15.74 -6.30 -7.98
N ASP A 634 -14.81 -5.35 -7.91
CA ASP A 634 -13.44 -5.60 -7.47
C ASP A 634 -13.41 -5.94 -5.97
N PRO A 635 -12.95 -7.15 -5.57
CA PRO A 635 -12.87 -7.53 -4.16
C PRO A 635 -11.83 -6.72 -3.38
N SER A 636 -10.92 -5.97 -4.00
CA SER A 636 -9.83 -5.25 -3.32
C SER A 636 -10.26 -3.94 -2.65
N LYS A 637 -11.46 -3.41 -3.00
CA LYS A 637 -11.98 -2.13 -2.47
C LYS A 637 -12.11 -2.12 -0.95
N SER A 638 -11.78 -0.99 -0.32
CA SER A 638 -11.77 -0.84 1.14
C SER A 638 -13.08 -1.28 1.82
N GLU A 639 -14.23 -0.96 1.22
CA GLU A 639 -15.56 -1.26 1.75
C GLU A 639 -15.91 -2.75 1.85
N TYR A 640 -15.11 -3.62 1.21
CA TYR A 640 -15.25 -5.08 1.25
C TYR A 640 -14.20 -5.76 2.16
N ASN A 641 -13.29 -5.00 2.76
CA ASN A 641 -12.10 -5.55 3.41
C ASN A 641 -11.97 -5.23 4.91
N TYR A 642 -13.07 -4.90 5.60
CA TYR A 642 -13.10 -4.77 7.06
C TYR A 642 -14.17 -5.65 7.71
N VAL A 643 -13.94 -6.05 8.97
CA VAL A 643 -14.89 -6.85 9.76
C VAL A 643 -16.13 -6.01 10.07
N LYS A 644 -17.33 -6.52 9.77
CA LYS A 644 -18.57 -5.75 9.98
C LYS A 644 -19.78 -6.63 10.23
N GLU A 645 -20.76 -6.07 10.92
CA GLU A 645 -22.08 -6.69 11.06
C GLU A 645 -22.83 -6.63 9.73
N VAL A 646 -23.58 -7.69 9.42
CA VAL A 646 -24.31 -7.85 8.15
C VAL A 646 -25.70 -8.44 8.39
N ASP A 647 -26.56 -8.37 7.39
CA ASP A 647 -27.93 -8.85 7.55
C ASP A 647 -28.04 -10.36 7.56
N TYR A 648 -27.29 -10.97 6.66
CA TYR A 648 -27.14 -12.41 6.55
C TYR A 648 -25.81 -12.69 5.85
N ILE A 649 -25.47 -13.98 5.79
CA ILE A 649 -24.33 -14.50 5.03
C ILE A 649 -24.89 -15.68 4.25
N SER A 650 -24.55 -15.78 2.97
CA SER A 650 -24.96 -16.90 2.13
C SER A 650 -24.56 -18.24 2.76
N GLY A 651 -25.49 -19.21 2.78
CA GLY A 651 -25.30 -20.56 3.33
C GLY A 651 -24.19 -21.40 2.68
N ALA A 652 -23.45 -20.84 1.72
CA ALA A 652 -22.28 -21.47 1.11
C ALA A 652 -21.11 -21.63 2.08
N ALA A 653 -20.96 -20.74 3.06
CA ALA A 653 -19.84 -20.72 4.00
C ALA A 653 -20.18 -19.98 5.30
N ILE A 654 -20.77 -20.68 6.27
CA ILE A 654 -21.22 -20.08 7.54
C ILE A 654 -20.75 -20.88 8.74
N MET A 655 -20.27 -20.19 9.77
CA MET A 655 -19.91 -20.78 11.06
C MET A 655 -20.84 -20.26 12.16
N ILE A 656 -21.30 -21.16 13.02
CA ILE A 656 -22.19 -20.85 14.14
C ILE A 656 -21.72 -21.56 15.42
N ARG A 657 -21.97 -20.95 16.58
CA ARG A 657 -21.81 -21.62 17.88
C ARG A 657 -22.72 -22.85 17.95
N HIS A 658 -22.15 -24.00 18.25
CA HIS A 658 -22.91 -25.26 18.29
C HIS A 658 -24.02 -25.21 19.36
N GLU A 659 -23.75 -24.63 20.54
CA GLU A 659 -24.78 -24.47 21.57
C GLU A 659 -25.93 -23.55 21.10
N LEU A 660 -25.63 -22.49 20.33
CA LEU A 660 -26.66 -21.62 19.76
C LEU A 660 -27.48 -22.34 18.68
N TRP A 661 -26.83 -23.17 17.86
CA TRP A 661 -27.51 -24.02 16.88
C TRP A 661 -28.54 -24.95 17.54
N LYS A 662 -28.18 -25.59 18.66
CA LYS A 662 -29.10 -26.43 19.44
C LYS A 662 -30.28 -25.65 20.01
N VAL A 663 -30.04 -24.43 20.48
CA VAL A 663 -31.09 -23.53 21.02
C VAL A 663 -32.07 -23.11 19.92
N ILE A 664 -31.57 -22.76 18.74
CA ILE A 664 -32.39 -22.36 17.59
C ILE A 664 -33.18 -23.56 17.02
N GLY A 665 -32.60 -24.76 17.07
CA GLY A 665 -33.21 -25.97 16.54
C GLY A 665 -32.84 -26.27 15.07
N GLY A 666 -31.81 -25.60 14.55
CA GLY A 666 -31.32 -25.74 13.18
C GLY A 666 -32.01 -24.81 12.17
N PHE A 667 -31.86 -25.12 10.88
CA PHE A 667 -32.57 -24.38 9.83
C PHE A 667 -34.08 -24.61 9.93
N ASP A 668 -34.85 -23.55 9.72
CA ASP A 668 -36.30 -23.59 9.84
C ASP A 668 -36.94 -24.34 8.66
N GLU A 669 -37.60 -25.47 8.97
CA GLU A 669 -38.17 -26.37 7.97
C GLU A 669 -39.27 -25.71 7.11
N ARG A 670 -39.81 -24.54 7.51
CA ARG A 670 -40.74 -23.74 6.69
C ARG A 670 -40.18 -23.40 5.31
N TYR A 671 -38.86 -23.32 5.18
CA TYR A 671 -38.18 -22.94 3.95
C TYR A 671 -37.69 -24.14 3.13
N ALA A 672 -37.99 -25.37 3.54
CA ALA A 672 -37.63 -26.56 2.77
C ALA A 672 -38.24 -26.50 1.34
N PRO A 673 -37.48 -26.90 0.30
CA PRO A 673 -36.15 -27.52 0.37
C PRO A 673 -34.95 -26.55 0.42
N ALA A 674 -35.11 -25.26 0.05
CA ALA A 674 -34.04 -24.25 0.02
C ALA A 674 -34.57 -22.80 -0.13
N TYR A 675 -33.67 -21.83 -0.01
CA TYR A 675 -33.84 -20.38 -0.05
C TYR A 675 -34.57 -19.77 1.16
N TYR A 676 -33.96 -18.69 1.71
CA TYR A 676 -34.31 -17.99 2.96
C TYR A 676 -33.96 -18.72 4.26
N GLU A 677 -33.44 -19.94 4.21
CA GLU A 677 -32.98 -20.72 5.36
C GLU A 677 -31.79 -20.08 6.08
N ASP A 678 -30.82 -19.57 5.33
CA ASP A 678 -29.63 -18.88 5.84
C ASP A 678 -29.96 -17.47 6.36
N THR A 679 -30.83 -16.78 5.64
CA THR A 679 -31.34 -15.45 6.00
C THR A 679 -32.17 -15.54 7.28
N ASP A 680 -33.04 -16.55 7.39
CA ASP A 680 -33.84 -16.78 8.59
C ASP A 680 -33.00 -17.15 9.80
N LEU A 681 -31.99 -18.00 9.62
CA LEU A 681 -31.04 -18.33 10.67
C LEU A 681 -30.34 -17.06 11.20
N ALA A 682 -29.87 -16.18 10.32
CA ALA A 682 -29.26 -14.92 10.72
C ALA A 682 -30.23 -14.02 11.52
N PHE A 683 -31.52 -14.00 11.16
CA PHE A 683 -32.54 -13.27 11.91
C PHE A 683 -32.84 -13.90 13.27
N GLU A 684 -32.95 -15.23 13.38
CA GLU A 684 -33.12 -15.91 14.67
C GLU A 684 -31.92 -15.69 15.60
N ILE A 685 -30.68 -15.74 15.08
CA ILE A 685 -29.47 -15.45 15.85
C ILE A 685 -29.52 -14.04 16.45
N ARG A 686 -29.92 -13.04 15.66
CA ARG A 686 -30.04 -11.66 16.13
C ARG A 686 -31.17 -11.48 17.14
N LYS A 687 -32.28 -12.19 16.95
CA LYS A 687 -33.39 -12.21 17.93
C LYS A 687 -32.96 -12.80 19.28
N GLN A 688 -31.95 -13.68 19.32
CA GLN A 688 -31.33 -14.16 20.55
C GLN A 688 -30.31 -13.18 21.16
N GLY A 689 -30.13 -12.00 20.57
CA GLY A 689 -29.20 -10.96 21.05
C GLY A 689 -27.76 -11.10 20.55
N TYR A 690 -27.50 -12.02 19.61
CA TYR A 690 -26.17 -12.23 19.04
C TYR A 690 -25.96 -11.45 17.73
N LYS A 691 -24.70 -11.16 17.41
CA LYS A 691 -24.30 -10.53 16.14
C LYS A 691 -24.09 -11.57 15.03
N VAL A 692 -24.30 -11.14 13.79
CA VAL A 692 -23.94 -11.84 12.55
C VAL A 692 -22.86 -11.01 11.86
N VAL A 693 -21.68 -11.58 11.63
CA VAL A 693 -20.47 -10.82 11.27
C VAL A 693 -19.76 -11.39 10.05
N PHE A 694 -19.40 -10.50 9.13
CA PHE A 694 -18.60 -10.79 7.95
C PHE A 694 -17.09 -10.70 8.26
N GLN A 695 -16.31 -11.70 7.85
CA GLN A 695 -14.85 -11.77 8.02
C GLN A 695 -14.15 -11.73 6.64
N PRO A 696 -13.60 -10.58 6.20
CA PRO A 696 -12.97 -10.44 4.89
C PRO A 696 -11.69 -11.24 4.69
N GLN A 697 -10.94 -11.57 5.76
CA GLN A 697 -9.74 -12.40 5.66
C GLN A 697 -10.06 -13.86 5.32
N SER A 698 -11.28 -14.30 5.62
CA SER A 698 -11.72 -15.64 5.26
C SER A 698 -12.20 -15.64 3.82
N VAL A 699 -11.33 -16.01 2.88
CA VAL A 699 -11.66 -16.01 1.44
C VAL A 699 -12.00 -17.43 0.98
N ILE A 700 -13.14 -17.57 0.31
CA ILE A 700 -13.60 -18.82 -0.29
C ILE A 700 -14.04 -18.56 -1.73
N VAL A 701 -13.52 -19.38 -2.64
CA VAL A 701 -13.99 -19.41 -4.03
C VAL A 701 -15.25 -20.27 -4.08
N HIS A 702 -16.33 -19.76 -4.67
CA HIS A 702 -17.58 -20.51 -4.80
C HIS A 702 -18.07 -20.51 -6.25
N PHE A 703 -18.38 -21.70 -6.76
CA PHE A 703 -18.59 -21.96 -8.18
C PHE A 703 -20.02 -21.70 -8.71
N GLU A 704 -20.92 -21.18 -7.85
CA GLU A 704 -22.33 -20.78 -8.07
C GLU A 704 -23.07 -21.40 -9.28
N GLY A 705 -24.08 -22.21 -8.99
CA GLY A 705 -25.04 -22.71 -9.99
C GLY A 705 -24.71 -24.08 -10.58
N ILE A 706 -23.71 -24.77 -10.02
CA ILE A 706 -23.35 -26.16 -10.35
C ILE A 706 -24.32 -27.13 -9.68
N SER A 707 -24.70 -26.86 -8.43
CA SER A 707 -25.57 -27.70 -7.62
C SER A 707 -27.08 -27.50 -7.89
N HIS A 708 -27.53 -26.38 -8.48
CA HIS A 708 -28.96 -25.99 -8.48
C HIS A 708 -29.58 -25.49 -9.80
N GLY A 709 -28.85 -25.46 -10.93
CA GLY A 709 -29.41 -25.11 -12.25
C GLY A 709 -29.76 -23.62 -12.46
N LYS A 710 -29.94 -23.19 -13.72
CA LYS A 710 -30.01 -21.76 -14.14
C LYS A 710 -31.41 -21.24 -14.53
N ASP A 711 -32.47 -22.06 -14.47
CA ASP A 711 -33.81 -21.66 -14.94
C ASP A 711 -34.67 -21.05 -13.80
N GLU A 712 -35.31 -19.91 -14.06
CA GLU A 712 -36.16 -19.18 -13.12
C GLU A 712 -37.64 -19.61 -13.21
N SER A 713 -38.02 -20.35 -14.25
CA SER A 713 -39.43 -20.71 -14.53
C SER A 713 -39.82 -22.12 -14.07
N THR A 714 -38.85 -22.98 -13.78
CA THR A 714 -39.02 -24.33 -13.24
C THR A 714 -37.83 -24.73 -12.35
N GLY A 715 -38.07 -25.38 -11.20
CA GLY A 715 -37.02 -25.91 -10.32
C GLY A 715 -36.95 -25.27 -8.92
N ILE A 716 -35.86 -25.54 -8.19
CA ILE A 716 -35.64 -25.14 -6.79
C ILE A 716 -35.70 -23.60 -6.62
N LYS A 717 -35.37 -22.81 -7.64
CA LYS A 717 -35.47 -21.32 -7.62
C LYS A 717 -36.89 -20.77 -7.49
N SER A 718 -37.93 -21.53 -7.85
CA SER A 718 -39.34 -21.11 -7.64
C SER A 718 -39.68 -20.94 -6.14
N TYR A 719 -38.96 -21.64 -5.26
CA TYR A 719 -39.10 -21.48 -3.82
C TYR A 719 -38.63 -20.12 -3.33
N GLN A 720 -37.77 -19.38 -4.04
CA GLN A 720 -37.40 -18.01 -3.65
C GLN A 720 -38.62 -17.09 -3.51
N VAL A 721 -39.57 -17.15 -4.46
CA VAL A 721 -40.76 -16.30 -4.42
C VAL A 721 -41.71 -16.72 -3.29
N THR A 722 -41.91 -18.03 -3.13
CA THR A 722 -42.83 -18.58 -2.12
C THR A 722 -42.28 -18.39 -0.70
N ASN A 723 -41.00 -18.68 -0.50
CA ASN A 723 -40.31 -18.55 0.79
C ASN A 723 -40.06 -17.09 1.18
N LYS A 724 -39.89 -16.18 0.20
CA LYS A 724 -39.91 -14.74 0.45
C LYS A 724 -41.18 -14.31 1.18
N GLN A 725 -42.35 -14.78 0.73
CA GLN A 725 -43.61 -14.43 1.40
C GLN A 725 -43.67 -14.99 2.83
N LYS A 726 -43.28 -16.25 3.03
CA LYS A 726 -43.21 -16.85 4.38
C LYS A 726 -42.27 -16.07 5.30
N PHE A 727 -41.13 -15.62 4.76
CA PHE A 727 -40.15 -14.84 5.49
C PHE A 727 -40.70 -13.46 5.87
N ILE A 728 -41.37 -12.78 4.94
CA ILE A 728 -42.09 -11.51 5.21
C ILE A 728 -43.12 -11.72 6.32
N ASP A 729 -43.92 -12.78 6.24
CA ASP A 729 -44.98 -13.04 7.23
C ASP A 729 -44.39 -13.29 8.63
N LYS A 730 -43.25 -13.99 8.71
CA LYS A 730 -42.53 -14.26 9.97
C LYS A 730 -41.86 -13.01 10.56
N TRP A 731 -41.20 -12.21 9.72
CA TRP A 731 -40.30 -11.12 10.15
C TRP A 731 -40.82 -9.72 9.84
N LYS A 732 -42.12 -9.57 9.55
CA LYS A 732 -42.74 -8.31 9.12
C LYS A 732 -42.32 -7.10 9.97
N ASN A 733 -42.36 -7.23 11.29
CA ASN A 733 -42.02 -6.12 12.18
C ASN A 733 -40.53 -5.79 12.11
N GLU A 734 -39.65 -6.79 12.17
CA GLU A 734 -38.20 -6.59 12.04
C GLU A 734 -37.83 -5.91 10.72
N LEU A 735 -38.44 -6.36 9.61
CA LEU A 735 -38.22 -5.78 8.28
C LEU A 735 -38.65 -4.32 8.20
N LEU A 736 -39.79 -3.95 8.80
CA LEU A 736 -40.29 -2.58 8.76
C LEU A 736 -39.52 -1.65 9.71
N ASP A 737 -39.13 -2.14 10.88
CA ASP A 737 -38.51 -1.33 11.92
C ASP A 737 -37.01 -1.13 11.68
N ASN A 738 -36.31 -2.18 11.21
CA ASN A 738 -34.84 -2.23 11.21
C ASN A 738 -34.18 -2.25 9.82
N HIS A 739 -34.95 -2.40 8.73
CA HIS A 739 -34.41 -2.43 7.36
C HIS A 739 -34.87 -1.24 6.52
N PHE A 740 -34.08 -0.88 5.50
CA PHE A 740 -34.39 0.22 4.59
C PHE A 740 -35.20 -0.23 3.38
N GLU A 741 -35.78 0.73 2.65
CA GLU A 741 -36.30 0.47 1.31
C GLU A 741 -35.17 0.04 0.36
N ASN A 742 -35.52 -0.77 -0.64
CA ASN A 742 -34.53 -1.37 -1.53
C ASN A 742 -33.67 -0.31 -2.23
N ALA A 743 -32.34 -0.49 -2.14
CA ALA A 743 -31.31 0.37 -2.73
C ALA A 743 -31.21 1.78 -2.12
N GLU A 744 -31.92 2.05 -1.03
CA GLU A 744 -31.78 3.31 -0.29
C GLU A 744 -30.75 3.16 0.84
N HIS A 745 -30.05 4.25 1.16
CA HIS A 745 -29.09 4.30 2.26
C HIS A 745 -28.09 3.13 2.31
N VAL A 746 -27.61 2.67 1.15
CA VAL A 746 -26.69 1.52 1.01
C VAL A 746 -25.47 1.64 1.93
N PHE A 747 -24.94 2.86 2.10
CA PHE A 747 -23.85 3.17 3.01
C PHE A 747 -24.10 2.69 4.44
N LEU A 748 -25.33 2.85 4.95
CA LEU A 748 -25.72 2.39 6.29
C LEU A 748 -26.13 0.91 6.29
N ALA A 749 -26.83 0.47 5.23
CA ALA A 749 -27.36 -0.89 5.14
C ALA A 749 -26.25 -1.96 5.11
N ARG A 750 -25.16 -1.71 4.35
CA ARG A 750 -24.05 -2.67 4.14
C ARG A 750 -23.29 -3.09 5.40
N GLY A 751 -23.44 -2.36 6.49
CA GLY A 751 -22.75 -2.61 7.78
C GLY A 751 -23.70 -2.62 8.98
N ARG A 752 -25.02 -2.63 8.75
CA ARG A 752 -26.07 -2.47 9.78
C ARG A 752 -25.81 -1.29 10.72
N THR A 753 -25.46 -0.13 10.17
CA THR A 753 -25.06 1.06 10.96
C THR A 753 -26.17 2.09 11.12
N LYS A 754 -27.43 1.75 10.79
CA LYS A 754 -28.62 2.64 10.89
C LYS A 754 -28.69 3.40 12.22
N ASN A 755 -28.53 2.66 13.33
CA ASN A 755 -28.63 3.16 14.70
C ASN A 755 -27.25 3.39 15.35
N LYS A 756 -26.17 3.42 14.56
CA LYS A 756 -24.81 3.66 15.07
C LYS A 756 -24.38 5.08 14.74
N THR A 757 -23.70 5.71 15.68
CA THR A 757 -22.98 6.96 15.44
C THR A 757 -21.83 6.70 14.48
N THR A 758 -21.78 7.43 13.36
CA THR A 758 -20.66 7.34 12.41
C THR A 758 -19.65 8.44 12.68
N ILE A 759 -18.40 8.04 12.93
CA ILE A 759 -17.27 8.93 13.14
C ILE A 759 -16.21 8.72 12.04
N VAL A 760 -15.74 9.82 11.47
CA VAL A 760 -14.59 9.80 10.54
C VAL A 760 -13.38 10.32 11.28
N VAL A 761 -12.32 9.52 11.36
CA VAL A 761 -11.03 9.92 11.93
C VAL A 761 -10.05 10.16 10.80
N VAL A 762 -9.41 11.33 10.78
CA VAL A 762 -8.42 11.71 9.77
C VAL A 762 -7.06 11.89 10.42
N ASP A 763 -6.02 11.28 9.87
CA ASP A 763 -4.62 11.45 10.28
C ASP A 763 -3.69 11.42 9.05
N HIS A 764 -2.39 11.66 9.24
CA HIS A 764 -1.42 11.67 8.14
C HIS A 764 -1.33 10.32 7.43
N TYR A 765 -1.35 9.23 8.19
CA TYR A 765 -1.36 7.84 7.71
C TYR A 765 -1.90 6.92 8.80
N VAL A 766 -2.14 5.64 8.46
CA VAL A 766 -2.63 4.63 9.40
C VAL A 766 -1.69 4.55 10.63
N PRO A 767 -2.19 4.68 11.88
CA PRO A 767 -1.33 4.85 13.05
C PRO A 767 -0.37 3.67 13.25
N HIS A 768 0.93 3.96 13.20
CA HIS A 768 1.99 3.03 13.59
C HIS A 768 2.12 3.04 15.12
N TYR A 769 1.23 2.32 15.79
CA TYR A 769 1.02 2.38 17.24
C TYR A 769 2.23 1.97 18.09
N ASP A 770 3.23 1.33 17.49
CA ASP A 770 4.46 0.84 18.09
C ASP A 770 5.69 1.70 17.77
N LYS A 771 5.56 2.76 16.94
CA LYS A 771 6.69 3.59 16.49
C LYS A 771 6.74 4.97 17.12
N ASP A 772 5.60 5.57 17.43
CA ASP A 772 5.53 6.88 18.04
C ASP A 772 4.31 7.06 18.96
N ALA A 773 4.43 8.01 19.89
CA ALA A 773 3.41 8.28 20.91
C ALA A 773 2.07 8.74 20.31
N GLY A 774 2.12 9.52 19.22
CA GLY A 774 0.92 10.04 18.58
C GLY A 774 0.15 8.95 17.85
N GLY A 775 0.85 8.07 17.12
CA GLY A 775 0.27 6.86 16.52
C GLY A 775 -0.37 5.96 17.57
N ARG A 776 0.32 5.70 18.69
CA ARG A 776 -0.21 4.90 19.81
C ARG A 776 -1.48 5.50 20.40
N CYS A 777 -1.49 6.82 20.63
CA CYS A 777 -2.65 7.55 21.11
C CYS A 777 -3.84 7.42 20.15
N THR A 778 -3.65 7.75 18.86
CA THR A 778 -4.71 7.64 17.84
C THR A 778 -5.28 6.22 17.78
N TYR A 779 -4.43 5.19 17.83
CA TYR A 779 -4.87 3.79 17.87
C TYR A 779 -5.74 3.44 19.08
N HIS A 780 -5.36 3.87 20.29
CA HIS A 780 -6.17 3.66 21.49
C HIS A 780 -7.56 4.30 21.38
N TYR A 781 -7.65 5.52 20.82
CA TYR A 781 -8.93 6.19 20.63
C TYR A 781 -9.78 5.55 19.53
N LEU A 782 -9.18 5.07 18.44
CA LEU A 782 -9.89 4.27 17.44
C LEU A 782 -10.52 3.01 18.06
N LYS A 783 -9.75 2.28 18.87
CA LYS A 783 -10.26 1.12 19.61
C LYS A 783 -11.37 1.50 20.57
N LEU A 784 -11.22 2.58 21.32
CA LEU A 784 -12.26 3.11 22.22
C LEU A 784 -13.55 3.44 21.45
N PHE A 785 -13.47 4.09 20.28
CA PHE A 785 -14.66 4.40 19.48
C PHE A 785 -15.39 3.14 19.01
N VAL A 786 -14.66 2.11 18.59
CA VAL A 786 -15.25 0.80 18.25
C VAL A 786 -15.93 0.17 19.46
N GLU A 787 -15.29 0.18 20.63
CA GLU A 787 -15.85 -0.37 21.88
C GLU A 787 -17.06 0.42 22.42
N LEU A 788 -17.16 1.71 22.07
CA LEU A 788 -18.35 2.52 22.30
C LEU A 788 -19.49 2.24 21.30
N GLY A 789 -19.26 1.34 20.34
CA GLY A 789 -20.25 0.92 19.35
C GLY A 789 -20.37 1.85 18.15
N PHE A 790 -19.39 2.74 17.93
CA PHE A 790 -19.41 3.65 16.78
C PHE A 790 -19.07 2.89 15.48
N HIS A 791 -19.62 3.38 14.38
CA HIS A 791 -19.13 3.05 13.05
C HIS A 791 -17.94 3.96 12.74
N VAL A 792 -16.74 3.39 12.73
CA VAL A 792 -15.50 4.14 12.61
C VAL A 792 -14.95 4.01 11.19
N ILE A 793 -14.73 5.16 10.55
CA ILE A 793 -14.08 5.27 9.24
C ILE A 793 -12.76 5.99 9.45
N PHE A 794 -11.67 5.47 8.89
CA PHE A 794 -10.35 6.06 8.99
C PHE A 794 -9.84 6.54 7.63
N ILE A 795 -9.32 7.77 7.59
CA ILE A 795 -8.70 8.37 6.41
C ILE A 795 -7.24 8.69 6.75
N GLY A 796 -6.32 7.99 6.11
CA GLY A 796 -4.92 8.41 6.04
C GLY A 796 -4.73 9.33 4.83
N ASP A 797 -4.17 10.52 5.02
CA ASP A 797 -3.98 11.52 3.96
C ASP A 797 -3.13 11.01 2.77
N ASN A 798 -2.29 10.00 2.99
CA ASN A 798 -1.53 9.34 1.94
C ASN A 798 -2.29 8.24 1.18
N PHE A 799 -3.48 7.85 1.63
CA PHE A 799 -4.32 6.77 1.08
C PHE A 799 -3.59 5.44 0.87
N PHE A 800 -2.47 5.22 1.56
CA PHE A 800 -1.63 4.04 1.39
C PHE A 800 -1.94 2.97 2.44
N ARG A 801 -1.89 1.70 2.01
CA ARG A 801 -2.09 0.53 2.88
C ARG A 801 -0.79 0.15 3.60
N HIS A 802 -0.49 0.83 4.70
CA HIS A 802 0.63 0.44 5.56
C HIS A 802 0.25 -0.85 6.30
N GLU A 803 0.86 -1.97 5.92
CA GLU A 803 0.68 -3.27 6.59
C GLU A 803 1.76 -3.49 7.65
N PRO A 804 1.46 -4.16 8.78
CA PRO A 804 0.18 -4.82 9.11
C PRO A 804 -0.91 -3.89 9.66
N TYR A 805 -0.59 -2.62 9.94
CA TYR A 805 -1.46 -1.68 10.64
C TYR A 805 -2.84 -1.50 10.01
N THR A 806 -2.92 -1.48 8.68
CA THR A 806 -4.18 -1.38 7.93
C THR A 806 -5.06 -2.60 8.19
N SER A 807 -4.50 -3.80 8.01
CA SER A 807 -5.22 -5.05 8.28
C SER A 807 -5.69 -5.13 9.73
N GLU A 808 -4.88 -4.68 10.69
CA GLU A 808 -5.28 -4.71 12.10
C GLU A 808 -6.47 -3.80 12.41
N LEU A 809 -6.49 -2.56 11.89
CA LEU A 809 -7.66 -1.68 12.03
C LEU A 809 -8.90 -2.30 11.37
N GLN A 810 -8.74 -2.89 10.19
CA GLN A 810 -9.82 -3.58 9.50
C GLN A 810 -10.37 -4.78 10.29
N GLN A 811 -9.49 -5.51 10.99
CA GLN A 811 -9.86 -6.61 11.88
C GLN A 811 -10.49 -6.15 13.21
N LEU A 812 -10.28 -4.89 13.62
CA LEU A 812 -11.05 -4.25 14.68
C LEU A 812 -12.45 -3.83 14.21
N GLY A 813 -12.69 -3.79 12.90
CA GLY A 813 -13.94 -3.37 12.29
C GLY A 813 -13.98 -1.90 11.87
N ILE A 814 -12.82 -1.30 11.67
CA ILE A 814 -12.67 0.08 11.17
C ILE A 814 -12.58 0.04 9.63
N GLU A 815 -13.39 0.86 8.97
CA GLU A 815 -13.31 1.03 7.52
C GLU A 815 -12.15 1.98 7.18
N VAL A 816 -11.03 1.45 6.69
CA VAL A 816 -9.87 2.25 6.27
C VAL A 816 -9.99 2.59 4.79
N LEU A 817 -10.04 3.88 4.44
CA LEU A 817 -10.07 4.33 3.04
C LEU A 817 -8.64 4.36 2.45
N TYR A 818 -8.42 3.63 1.36
CA TYR A 818 -7.11 3.52 0.70
C TYR A 818 -7.23 3.33 -0.81
N GLY A 819 -6.17 3.65 -1.54
CA GLY A 819 -6.03 3.45 -2.98
C GLY A 819 -6.26 4.72 -3.81
N ASP A 820 -5.83 4.66 -5.07
CA ASP A 820 -5.75 5.81 -5.99
C ASP A 820 -7.10 6.49 -6.23
N TRP A 821 -8.20 5.75 -6.17
CA TRP A 821 -9.52 6.33 -6.32
C TRP A 821 -9.79 7.37 -5.21
N TYR A 822 -9.51 7.05 -3.95
CA TYR A 822 -9.71 7.99 -2.84
C TYR A 822 -8.73 9.14 -2.90
N TYR A 823 -7.46 8.88 -3.22
CA TYR A 823 -6.46 9.93 -3.43
C TYR A 823 -6.94 11.01 -4.40
N ASN A 824 -7.55 10.60 -5.52
CA ASN A 824 -8.05 11.51 -6.54
C ASN A 824 -9.49 12.04 -6.28
N ASN A 825 -10.27 11.42 -5.38
CA ASN A 825 -11.71 11.67 -5.25
C ASN A 825 -12.20 11.87 -3.81
N ILE A 826 -11.34 12.14 -2.83
CA ILE A 826 -11.75 12.22 -1.42
C ILE A 826 -12.81 13.31 -1.17
N GLU A 827 -12.71 14.48 -1.80
CA GLU A 827 -13.75 15.52 -1.67
C GLU A 827 -15.11 15.03 -2.19
N ASN A 828 -15.13 14.31 -3.31
CA ASN A 828 -16.37 13.71 -3.85
C ASN A 828 -16.93 12.67 -2.90
N TRP A 829 -16.09 11.84 -2.30
CA TRP A 829 -16.51 10.87 -1.29
C TRP A 829 -17.11 11.57 -0.06
N ILE A 830 -16.45 12.62 0.46
CA ILE A 830 -16.95 13.40 1.60
C ILE A 830 -18.31 13.99 1.25
N LYS A 831 -18.44 14.67 0.11
CA LYS A 831 -19.69 15.28 -0.35
C LYS A 831 -20.84 14.28 -0.45
N ASN A 832 -20.58 13.09 -1.00
CA ASN A 832 -21.60 12.07 -1.22
C ASN A 832 -22.06 11.37 0.07
N ASN A 833 -21.17 11.28 1.07
CA ASN A 833 -21.43 10.56 2.32
C ASN A 833 -21.68 11.48 3.52
N ALA A 834 -21.51 12.80 3.38
CA ALA A 834 -21.59 13.79 4.46
C ALA A 834 -22.87 13.73 5.30
N GLN A 835 -23.99 13.33 4.70
CA GLN A 835 -25.29 13.18 5.37
C GLN A 835 -25.34 12.04 6.39
N TYR A 836 -24.41 11.08 6.31
CA TYR A 836 -24.36 9.92 7.18
C TYR A 836 -23.41 10.10 8.37
N LEU A 837 -22.57 11.13 8.32
CA LEU A 837 -21.52 11.38 9.30
C LEU A 837 -22.09 12.17 10.48
N ASP A 838 -21.81 11.73 11.70
CA ASP A 838 -22.25 12.41 12.92
C ASP A 838 -21.09 13.20 13.55
N TYR A 839 -19.85 12.69 13.47
CA TYR A 839 -18.65 13.34 13.99
C TYR A 839 -17.45 13.20 13.05
N ILE A 840 -16.61 14.22 13.00
CA ILE A 840 -15.31 14.23 12.32
C ILE A 840 -14.24 14.48 13.36
N TYR A 841 -13.21 13.62 13.42
CA TYR A 841 -12.12 13.69 14.37
C TYR A 841 -10.81 13.93 13.61
N LEU A 842 -10.33 15.17 13.66
CA LEU A 842 -9.17 15.61 12.89
C LEU A 842 -7.91 15.61 13.75
N ASN A 843 -6.85 15.02 13.22
CA ASN A 843 -5.52 14.98 13.84
C ASN A 843 -4.51 15.78 13.01
N ARG A 844 -3.47 16.27 13.68
CA ARG A 844 -2.31 16.99 13.12
C ARG A 844 -2.67 18.30 12.41
N PRO A 845 -1.99 19.42 12.72
CA PRO A 845 -2.35 20.70 12.13
C PRO A 845 -2.18 20.72 10.60
N HIS A 846 -1.05 20.22 10.09
CA HIS A 846 -0.74 20.20 8.65
C HIS A 846 -1.65 19.28 7.81
N ILE A 847 -2.34 18.33 8.43
CA ILE A 847 -3.35 17.49 7.76
C ILE A 847 -4.73 18.13 7.90
N SER A 848 -5.10 18.53 9.12
CA SER A 848 -6.44 19.04 9.43
C SER A 848 -6.84 20.25 8.58
N VAL A 849 -5.89 21.13 8.23
CA VAL A 849 -6.15 22.28 7.35
C VAL A 849 -6.71 21.88 5.97
N LYS A 850 -6.38 20.69 5.45
CA LYS A 850 -6.87 20.20 4.16
C LYS A 850 -8.33 19.75 4.21
N TYR A 851 -8.78 19.29 5.38
CA TYR A 851 -10.06 18.60 5.54
C TYR A 851 -11.13 19.44 6.24
N ILE A 852 -10.75 20.31 7.18
CA ILE A 852 -11.70 21.00 8.06
C ILE A 852 -12.73 21.83 7.28
N ASP A 853 -12.28 22.56 6.26
CA ASP A 853 -13.16 23.40 5.44
C ASP A 853 -14.03 22.56 4.50
N VAL A 854 -13.51 21.43 4.01
CA VAL A 854 -14.25 20.50 3.15
C VAL A 854 -15.39 19.84 3.94
N PHE A 855 -15.11 19.34 5.14
CA PHE A 855 -16.13 18.77 6.01
C PHE A 855 -17.13 19.83 6.46
N GLY A 856 -16.67 21.02 6.88
CA GLY A 856 -17.55 22.12 7.27
C GLY A 856 -18.46 22.61 6.15
N LYS A 857 -18.01 22.50 4.90
CA LYS A 857 -18.81 22.87 3.71
C LYS A 857 -19.91 21.87 3.39
N TYR A 858 -19.63 20.56 3.49
CA TYR A 858 -20.55 19.53 2.99
C TYR A 858 -21.32 18.78 4.09
N SER A 859 -20.83 18.72 5.32
CA SER A 859 -21.42 17.96 6.42
C SER A 859 -21.97 18.87 7.53
N LYS A 860 -22.92 18.31 8.28
CA LYS A 860 -23.41 18.88 9.55
C LYS A 860 -22.82 18.15 10.77
N ALA A 861 -21.91 17.20 10.54
CA ALA A 861 -21.21 16.49 11.59
C ALA A 861 -20.43 17.46 12.48
N LYS A 862 -20.35 17.17 13.77
CA LYS A 862 -19.53 17.96 14.68
C LYS A 862 -18.06 17.68 14.43
N ILE A 863 -17.25 18.73 14.32
CA ILE A 863 -15.82 18.65 14.11
C ILE A 863 -15.09 18.72 15.45
N VAL A 864 -14.41 17.63 15.77
CA VAL A 864 -13.48 17.52 16.89
C VAL A 864 -12.06 17.67 16.34
N TYR A 865 -11.30 18.62 16.87
CA TYR A 865 -9.87 18.74 16.56
C TYR A 865 -9.05 18.26 17.74
N PHE A 866 -8.13 17.32 17.50
CA PHE A 866 -7.21 16.82 18.51
C PHE A 866 -5.83 17.48 18.37
N GLY A 867 -5.55 18.41 19.27
CA GLY A 867 -4.23 19.04 19.42
C GLY A 867 -3.31 18.15 20.24
N HIS A 868 -2.57 17.25 19.57
CA HIS A 868 -1.60 16.34 20.20
C HIS A 868 -0.54 17.09 21.02
N ASP A 869 -0.04 18.20 20.49
CA ASP A 869 0.85 19.15 21.14
C ASP A 869 0.67 20.54 20.49
N LEU A 870 1.05 21.59 21.21
CA LEU A 870 1.03 22.97 20.70
C LEU A 870 2.38 23.26 20.03
N HIS A 871 2.43 23.19 18.71
CA HIS A 871 3.65 23.37 17.91
C HIS A 871 4.25 24.74 18.14
N TYR A 872 3.42 25.79 18.17
CA TYR A 872 3.91 27.15 18.39
C TYR A 872 4.66 27.27 19.72
N LEU A 873 4.15 26.63 20.77
CA LEU A 873 4.76 26.70 22.09
C LEU A 873 6.08 25.93 22.15
N ARG A 874 6.15 24.79 21.46
CA ARG A 874 7.37 24.01 21.33
C ARG A 874 8.47 24.80 20.63
N GLU A 875 8.15 25.43 19.52
CA GLU A 875 9.10 26.28 18.76
C GLU A 875 9.49 27.52 19.57
N LEU A 876 8.56 28.16 20.29
CA LEU A 876 8.84 29.31 21.15
C LEU A 876 9.82 28.96 22.28
N ARG A 877 9.62 27.84 22.99
CA ARG A 877 10.54 27.38 24.04
C ARG A 877 11.91 27.02 23.47
N ASN A 878 11.94 26.47 22.25
CA ASN A 878 13.19 26.17 21.55
C ASN A 878 13.96 27.46 21.21
N TYR A 879 13.24 28.51 20.78
CA TYR A 879 13.78 29.86 20.63
C TYR A 879 14.29 30.44 21.96
N GLU A 880 13.56 30.28 23.06
CA GLU A 880 13.97 30.81 24.36
C GLU A 880 15.34 30.27 24.83
N ILE A 881 15.69 29.05 24.42
CA ILE A 881 16.97 28.40 24.72
C ILE A 881 18.03 28.77 23.68
N ASN A 882 17.75 28.52 22.40
CA ASN A 882 18.76 28.61 21.34
C ASN A 882 18.90 30.02 20.74
N LYS A 883 17.97 30.93 21.07
CA LYS A 883 17.90 32.32 20.59
C LYS A 883 17.90 32.49 19.07
N ASN A 884 17.63 31.44 18.29
CA ASN A 884 17.54 31.50 16.82
C ASN A 884 16.24 32.21 16.37
N PRO A 885 16.32 33.40 15.70
CA PRO A 885 15.14 34.15 15.24
C PRO A 885 14.18 33.38 14.31
N GLU A 886 14.67 32.39 13.55
CA GLU A 886 13.83 31.58 12.66
C GLU A 886 12.79 30.75 13.43
N LEU A 887 13.17 30.27 14.62
CA LEU A 887 12.28 29.52 15.51
C LEU A 887 11.14 30.40 16.04
N LEU A 888 11.41 31.69 16.29
CA LEU A 888 10.39 32.64 16.71
C LEU A 888 9.36 32.86 15.58
N LYS A 889 9.83 33.07 14.35
CA LYS A 889 8.95 33.18 13.17
C LYS A 889 8.14 31.90 12.92
N SER A 890 8.79 30.74 13.00
CA SER A 890 8.14 29.43 12.91
C SER A 890 7.03 29.27 13.96
N SER A 891 7.30 29.65 15.22
CA SER A 891 6.30 29.69 16.29
C SER A 891 5.11 30.57 15.92
N GLU A 892 5.33 31.80 15.44
CA GLU A 892 4.24 32.70 15.04
C GLU A 892 3.37 32.13 13.92
N ASP A 893 3.98 31.45 12.95
CA ASP A 893 3.26 30.84 11.83
C ASP A 893 2.47 29.60 12.28
N TRP A 894 3.04 28.74 13.12
CA TRP A 894 2.31 27.63 13.74
C TRP A 894 1.13 28.12 14.58
N LYS A 895 1.31 29.21 15.33
CA LYS A 895 0.25 29.77 16.16
C LYS A 895 -0.96 30.15 15.31
N LYS A 896 -0.75 30.77 14.14
CA LYS A 896 -1.85 31.13 13.21
C LYS A 896 -2.62 29.89 12.76
N ILE A 897 -1.91 28.86 12.29
CA ILE A 897 -2.51 27.63 11.79
C ILE A 897 -3.28 26.91 12.89
N GLU A 898 -2.66 26.68 14.05
CA GLU A 898 -3.27 25.92 15.15
C GLU A 898 -4.50 26.66 15.71
N PHE A 899 -4.43 27.98 15.89
CA PHE A 899 -5.56 28.76 16.41
C PHE A 899 -6.71 28.86 15.41
N GLU A 900 -6.44 28.88 14.11
CA GLU A 900 -7.49 28.80 13.10
C GLU A 900 -8.24 27.46 13.21
N LEU A 901 -7.52 26.35 13.36
CA LEU A 901 -8.13 25.03 13.56
C LEU A 901 -8.93 24.94 14.85
N PHE A 902 -8.39 25.41 15.98
CA PHE A 902 -9.12 25.49 17.25
C PHE A 902 -10.37 26.36 17.11
N ASN A 903 -10.30 27.46 16.36
CA ASN A 903 -11.43 28.34 16.12
C ASN A 903 -12.52 27.71 15.21
N LYS A 904 -12.13 26.90 14.23
CA LYS A 904 -13.10 26.22 13.34
C LYS A 904 -13.72 24.96 13.95
N ALA A 905 -13.03 24.30 14.89
CA ALA A 905 -13.55 23.10 15.55
C ALA A 905 -14.70 23.41 16.52
N ASP A 906 -15.67 22.50 16.61
CA ASP A 906 -16.77 22.55 17.58
C ASP A 906 -16.31 22.11 18.98
N ILE A 907 -15.40 21.14 19.02
CA ILE A 907 -14.83 20.55 20.23
C ILE A 907 -13.32 20.43 20.05
N VAL A 908 -12.57 20.69 21.12
CA VAL A 908 -11.11 20.53 21.12
C VAL A 908 -10.71 19.51 22.17
N HIS A 909 -9.96 18.50 21.75
CA HIS A 909 -9.26 17.61 22.66
C HIS A 909 -7.79 17.98 22.70
N VAL A 910 -7.19 17.87 23.88
CA VAL A 910 -5.75 18.04 24.12
C VAL A 910 -5.28 17.01 25.15
N VAL A 911 -3.99 16.75 25.16
CA VAL A 911 -3.34 15.88 26.15
C VAL A 911 -2.51 16.75 27.09
N GLY A 912 -3.03 16.97 28.29
CA GLY A 912 -2.37 17.77 29.33
C GLY A 912 -3.25 18.89 29.88
N THR A 913 -3.13 19.11 31.20
CA THR A 913 -3.84 20.20 31.89
C THR A 913 -3.28 21.57 31.50
N PHE A 914 -1.99 21.64 31.17
CA PHE A 914 -1.33 22.88 30.76
C PHE A 914 -1.91 23.39 29.43
N GLU A 915 -1.93 22.55 28.39
CA GLU A 915 -2.48 22.86 27.06
C GLU A 915 -3.95 23.25 27.18
N GLN A 916 -4.72 22.51 27.98
CA GLN A 916 -6.13 22.82 28.25
C GLN A 916 -6.27 24.24 28.84
N SER A 917 -5.44 24.60 29.81
CA SER A 917 -5.48 25.92 30.45
C SER A 917 -5.12 27.06 29.50
N VAL A 918 -4.17 26.83 28.59
CA VAL A 918 -3.77 27.81 27.57
C VAL A 918 -4.93 28.07 26.62
N LEU A 919 -5.56 27.01 26.10
CA LEU A 919 -6.66 27.16 25.15
C LEU A 919 -7.93 27.70 25.80
N LEU A 920 -8.22 27.38 27.06
CA LEU A 920 -9.38 27.93 27.78
C LEU A 920 -9.27 29.44 28.04
N LYS A 921 -8.05 30.00 28.13
CA LYS A 921 -7.86 31.45 28.23
C LYS A 921 -8.29 32.17 26.95
N GLU A 922 -8.07 31.54 25.80
CA GLU A 922 -8.34 32.15 24.49
C GLU A 922 -9.72 31.79 23.93
N PHE A 923 -10.22 30.59 24.24
CA PHE A 923 -11.50 30.05 23.77
C PHE A 923 -12.39 29.64 24.95
N SER A 924 -12.72 30.60 25.81
CA SER A 924 -13.45 30.34 27.07
C SER A 924 -14.83 29.68 26.91
N ASP A 925 -15.50 29.90 25.77
CA ASP A 925 -16.84 29.34 25.49
C ASP A 925 -16.80 27.96 24.80
N LYS A 926 -15.61 27.44 24.47
CA LYS A 926 -15.48 26.18 23.72
C LYS A 926 -15.30 24.97 24.65
N PRO A 927 -15.90 23.80 24.31
CA PRO A 927 -15.56 22.55 24.97
C PRO A 927 -14.11 22.16 24.68
N ILE A 928 -13.23 22.33 25.66
CA ILE A 928 -11.83 21.91 25.62
C ILE A 928 -11.61 20.83 26.67
N ARG A 929 -11.27 19.60 26.26
CA ARG A 929 -11.05 18.47 27.16
C ARG A 929 -9.59 18.05 27.20
N ASN A 930 -9.07 17.95 28.42
CA ASN A 930 -7.91 17.12 28.70
C ASN A 930 -8.33 15.64 28.66
N ILE A 931 -7.81 14.91 27.67
CA ILE A 931 -8.02 13.48 27.49
C ILE A 931 -6.72 12.71 27.81
N PRO A 932 -6.79 11.45 28.28
CA PRO A 932 -5.58 10.68 28.58
C PRO A 932 -4.73 10.44 27.32
N LEU A 933 -3.41 10.60 27.43
CA LEU A 933 -2.49 10.32 26.31
C LEU A 933 -2.51 8.84 25.90
N TYR A 934 -2.52 7.94 26.90
CA TYR A 934 -2.63 6.51 26.70
C TYR A 934 -3.80 5.95 27.50
N ILE A 935 -4.32 4.81 27.07
CA ILE A 935 -5.40 4.09 27.72
C ILE A 935 -4.84 2.74 28.15
N PHE A 936 -4.78 2.51 29.45
CA PHE A 936 -4.32 1.24 30.03
C PHE A 936 -5.51 0.43 30.53
N ASP A 937 -5.36 -0.89 30.47
CA ASP A 937 -6.20 -1.81 31.21
C ASP A 937 -6.01 -1.60 32.72
N LYS A 938 -6.95 -2.13 33.51
CA LYS A 938 -6.88 -2.01 34.97
C LYS A 938 -5.57 -2.61 35.48
N VAL A 939 -4.74 -1.77 36.08
CA VAL A 939 -3.44 -2.18 36.62
C VAL A 939 -3.66 -2.85 37.98
N ASN A 940 -3.34 -4.14 38.05
CA ASN A 940 -3.34 -4.92 39.30
C ASN A 940 -1.98 -4.80 39.99
N SER A 941 -1.93 -4.98 41.32
CA SER A 941 -0.67 -4.95 42.08
C SER A 941 0.27 -6.08 41.69
N ILE A 942 1.51 -5.75 41.34
CA ILE A 942 2.57 -6.71 40.94
C ILE A 942 3.72 -6.58 41.94
N HIS A 943 3.58 -7.13 43.15
CA HIS A 943 4.60 -6.97 44.21
C HIS A 943 5.37 -8.26 44.55
N SER A 944 5.29 -9.29 43.70
CA SER A 944 5.95 -10.57 43.97
C SER A 944 7.48 -10.55 43.79
N ASN A 945 8.09 -9.45 43.31
CA ASN A 945 9.50 -9.43 42.89
C ASN A 945 10.34 -8.21 43.34
N LEU A 946 9.95 -7.45 44.38
CA LEU A 946 10.70 -6.24 44.80
C LEU A 946 12.20 -6.52 45.05
N SER A 947 12.52 -7.63 45.71
CA SER A 947 13.89 -8.03 46.05
C SER A 947 14.74 -8.39 44.83
N GLU A 948 14.13 -8.70 43.69
CA GLU A 948 14.82 -9.06 42.44
C GLU A 948 15.09 -7.83 41.56
N ARG A 949 14.47 -6.69 41.88
CA ARG A 949 14.60 -5.45 41.13
C ARG A 949 15.89 -4.70 41.50
N LYS A 950 16.66 -4.32 40.49
CA LYS A 950 17.96 -3.62 40.61
C LYS A 950 18.15 -2.61 39.50
N ASP A 951 19.16 -1.75 39.58
CA ASP A 951 19.56 -0.84 38.50
C ASP A 951 18.52 0.24 38.15
N ILE A 952 18.92 1.17 37.27
CA ILE A 952 18.10 2.31 36.82
C ILE A 952 17.91 2.31 35.30
N LEU A 953 16.77 2.82 34.84
CA LEU A 953 16.36 2.84 33.43
C LEU A 953 16.00 4.24 32.95
N PHE A 954 16.41 4.57 31.74
CA PHE A 954 15.90 5.67 30.93
C PHE A 954 15.37 5.13 29.61
N VAL A 955 14.16 5.56 29.23
CA VAL A 955 13.52 5.17 27.95
C VAL A 955 13.28 6.42 27.11
N GLY A 956 13.75 6.41 25.85
CA GLY A 956 13.43 7.49 24.90
C GLY A 956 14.16 7.39 23.56
N GLY A 957 13.45 7.70 22.47
CA GLY A 957 14.05 7.83 21.14
C GLY A 957 14.90 9.09 21.00
N PHE A 958 16.09 8.98 20.42
CA PHE A 958 17.09 10.05 20.39
C PHE A 958 16.96 11.01 19.20
N ASN A 959 16.01 10.78 18.29
CA ASN A 959 15.59 11.80 17.32
C ASN A 959 14.97 13.03 18.00
N HIS A 960 14.55 12.89 19.27
CA HIS A 960 14.00 13.97 20.07
C HIS A 960 15.10 14.60 20.94
N LYS A 961 15.57 15.80 20.56
CA LYS A 961 16.70 16.51 21.20
C LYS A 961 16.66 16.56 22.74
N PRO A 962 15.51 16.79 23.41
CA PRO A 962 15.44 16.72 24.88
C PRO A 962 15.92 15.41 25.52
N ASN A 963 15.80 14.28 24.82
CA ASN A 963 16.24 12.99 25.37
C ASN A 963 17.77 12.89 25.38
N TYR A 964 18.43 13.40 24.34
CA TYR A 964 19.89 13.48 24.28
C TYR A 964 20.45 14.32 25.42
N ASP A 965 19.92 15.53 25.58
CA ASP A 965 20.29 16.47 26.64
C ASP A 965 20.15 15.87 28.04
N ALA A 966 19.02 15.20 28.28
CA ALA A 966 18.72 14.56 29.55
C ALA A 966 19.72 13.46 29.90
N VAL A 967 20.07 12.59 28.93
CA VAL A 967 21.03 11.50 29.17
C VAL A 967 22.43 12.05 29.42
N LYS A 968 22.88 13.06 28.67
CA LYS A 968 24.18 13.70 28.91
C LYS A 968 24.25 14.34 30.28
N TRP A 969 23.29 15.19 30.63
CA TRP A 969 23.25 15.84 31.94
C TRP A 969 23.20 14.84 33.09
N PHE A 970 22.42 13.77 32.93
CA PHE A 970 22.37 12.71 33.93
C PHE A 970 23.70 11.99 34.09
N LEU A 971 24.37 11.62 33.00
CA LEU A 971 25.65 10.91 33.03
C LEU A 971 26.79 11.77 33.56
N ASP A 972 26.82 13.05 33.20
CA ASP A 972 27.93 13.95 33.54
C ASP A 972 27.83 14.44 35.00
N SER A 973 26.62 14.80 35.46
CA SER A 973 26.43 15.46 36.76
C SER A 973 25.81 14.59 37.84
N ILE A 974 24.90 13.66 37.50
CA ILE A 974 24.04 12.99 38.49
C ILE A 974 24.50 11.55 38.77
N PHE A 975 24.77 10.78 37.71
CA PHE A 975 25.16 9.38 37.80
C PHE A 975 26.45 9.14 38.60
N PRO A 976 27.50 10.00 38.55
CA PRO A 976 28.68 9.85 39.38
C PRO A 976 28.36 9.88 40.89
N ILE A 977 27.42 10.73 41.30
CA ILE A 977 26.96 10.83 42.70
C ILE A 977 26.22 9.55 43.10
N ILE A 978 25.35 9.04 42.23
CA ILE A 978 24.62 7.78 42.47
C ILE A 978 25.60 6.61 42.58
N LYS A 979 26.61 6.55 41.72
CA LYS A 979 27.62 5.48 41.70
C LYS A 979 28.49 5.48 42.96
N GLN A 980 28.79 6.65 43.53
CA GLN A 980 29.43 6.73 44.85
C GLN A 980 28.54 6.16 45.97
N GLY A 981 27.22 6.40 45.90
CA GLY A 981 26.26 5.91 46.90
C GLY A 981 25.88 4.43 46.75
N ILE A 982 25.98 3.89 45.52
CA ILE A 982 25.63 2.52 45.12
C ILE A 982 26.63 2.02 44.06
N PRO A 983 27.80 1.50 44.46
CA PRO A 983 28.90 1.18 43.53
C PRO A 983 28.57 0.15 42.45
N GLU A 984 27.62 -0.75 42.66
CA GLU A 984 27.27 -1.82 41.71
C GLU A 984 26.14 -1.43 40.73
N ILE A 985 25.59 -0.21 40.83
CA ILE A 985 24.40 0.19 40.07
C ILE A 985 24.69 0.34 38.58
N LYS A 986 23.78 -0.18 37.75
CA LYS A 986 23.85 -0.02 36.29
C LYS A 986 22.80 0.96 35.78
N PHE A 987 23.11 1.60 34.66
CA PHE A 987 22.20 2.49 33.97
C PHE A 987 21.89 1.97 32.56
N TYR A 988 20.61 1.65 32.34
CA TYR A 988 20.09 1.19 31.06
C TYR A 988 19.49 2.37 30.29
N ILE A 989 20.00 2.58 29.08
CA ILE A 989 19.54 3.58 28.13
C ILE A 989 18.90 2.82 26.96
N VAL A 990 17.56 2.85 26.94
CA VAL A 990 16.74 2.09 25.99
C VAL A 990 16.00 3.04 25.06
N GLY A 991 16.10 2.84 23.75
CA GLY A 991 15.42 3.68 22.78
C GLY A 991 16.10 3.75 21.42
N SER A 992 15.32 4.06 20.39
CA SER A 992 15.77 4.09 19.00
C SER A 992 16.74 5.23 18.69
N ASN A 993 17.62 4.97 17.71
CA ASN A 993 18.56 5.91 17.10
C ASN A 993 19.51 6.66 18.06
N PRO A 994 20.13 6.00 19.07
CA PRO A 994 21.11 6.69 19.91
C PRO A 994 22.26 7.22 19.05
N PRO A 995 22.72 8.47 19.22
CA PRO A 995 23.84 9.01 18.47
C PRO A 995 25.15 8.33 18.89
N GLU A 996 26.16 8.40 18.01
CA GLU A 996 27.44 7.69 18.21
C GLU A 996 28.16 8.10 19.50
N ASP A 997 28.00 9.34 19.94
CA ASP A 997 28.58 9.85 21.18
C ASP A 997 27.83 9.39 22.45
N ILE A 998 26.62 8.84 22.32
CA ILE A 998 25.92 8.12 23.41
C ILE A 998 26.27 6.63 23.34
N LYS A 999 26.33 6.05 22.14
CA LYS A 999 26.76 4.66 21.96
C LYS A 999 28.17 4.42 22.49
N SER A 1000 29.07 5.38 22.30
CA SER A 1000 30.46 5.31 22.78
C SER A 1000 30.59 5.35 24.31
N LEU A 1001 29.55 5.76 25.03
CA LEU A 1001 29.50 5.73 26.51
C LEU A 1001 29.15 4.34 27.06
N ALA A 1002 28.84 3.37 26.19
CA ALA A 1002 28.54 2.00 26.61
C ALA A 1002 29.72 1.38 27.35
N SER A 1003 29.44 0.81 28.52
CA SER A 1003 30.42 0.21 29.43
C SER A 1003 29.77 -0.90 30.24
N THR A 1004 30.50 -1.46 31.22
CA THR A 1004 29.93 -2.46 32.15
C THR A 1004 28.81 -1.90 33.04
N ASP A 1005 28.86 -0.59 33.28
CA ASP A 1005 27.92 0.15 34.14
C ASP A 1005 26.85 0.91 33.34
N ILE A 1006 27.11 1.23 32.07
CA ILE A 1006 26.20 1.97 31.19
C ILE A 1006 25.84 1.08 30.00
N ILE A 1007 24.58 0.66 29.92
CA ILE A 1007 24.08 -0.24 28.88
C ILE A 1007 23.24 0.55 27.89
N VAL A 1008 23.67 0.61 26.63
CA VAL A 1008 22.93 1.24 25.53
C VAL A 1008 22.43 0.15 24.60
N THR A 1009 21.12 0.00 24.46
CA THR A 1009 20.53 -1.13 23.69
C THR A 1009 20.19 -0.75 22.25
N GLY A 1010 19.75 0.49 22.03
CA GLY A 1010 19.05 0.87 20.79
C GLY A 1010 17.55 0.55 20.84
N TYR A 1011 16.94 0.35 19.67
CA TYR A 1011 15.55 -0.09 19.57
C TYR A 1011 15.37 -1.48 20.18
N VAL A 1012 14.27 -1.67 20.91
CA VAL A 1012 13.87 -2.94 21.52
C VAL A 1012 12.37 -3.14 21.27
N THR A 1013 11.89 -4.38 21.30
CA THR A 1013 10.44 -4.66 21.19
C THR A 1013 9.69 -4.31 22.48
N ASP A 1014 8.36 -4.21 22.41
CA ASP A 1014 7.53 -3.98 23.60
C ASP A 1014 7.69 -5.09 24.65
N GLU A 1015 7.87 -6.35 24.22
CA GLU A 1015 8.16 -7.46 25.14
C GLU A 1015 9.49 -7.29 25.85
N GLU A 1016 10.53 -6.89 25.13
CA GLU A 1016 11.86 -6.61 25.71
C GLU A 1016 11.79 -5.41 26.66
N LEU A 1017 11.11 -4.35 26.26
CA LEU A 1017 10.90 -3.15 27.08
C LEU A 1017 10.16 -3.49 28.38
N ASN A 1018 9.12 -4.32 28.31
CA ASN A 1018 8.39 -4.83 29.48
C ASN A 1018 9.33 -5.62 30.42
N GLN A 1019 10.26 -6.42 29.89
CA GLN A 1019 11.27 -7.09 30.72
C GLN A 1019 12.19 -6.12 31.44
N TYR A 1020 12.59 -5.01 30.81
CA TYR A 1020 13.38 -3.98 31.48
C TYR A 1020 12.59 -3.34 32.62
N TYR A 1021 11.36 -2.90 32.38
CA TYR A 1021 10.50 -2.34 33.43
C TYR A 1021 10.27 -3.31 34.60
N ASN A 1022 10.17 -4.61 34.36
CA ASN A 1022 9.98 -5.61 35.41
C ASN A 1022 11.23 -5.91 36.25
N LYS A 1023 12.42 -5.59 35.74
CA LYS A 1023 13.72 -5.86 36.40
C LYS A 1023 14.29 -4.64 37.10
N VAL A 1024 13.94 -3.44 36.66
CA VAL A 1024 14.60 -2.22 37.14
C VAL A 1024 14.05 -1.76 38.48
N ARG A 1025 14.89 -1.10 39.28
CA ARG A 1025 14.50 -0.56 40.59
C ARG A 1025 13.87 0.82 40.48
N ALA A 1026 14.35 1.66 39.57
CA ALA A 1026 13.78 2.99 39.35
C ALA A 1026 13.94 3.43 37.90
N VAL A 1027 13.04 4.30 37.45
CA VAL A 1027 13.14 4.99 36.17
C VAL A 1027 13.56 6.44 36.42
N VAL A 1028 14.48 6.96 35.62
CA VAL A 1028 14.92 8.36 35.69
C VAL A 1028 14.50 9.11 34.42
N ILE A 1029 13.92 10.30 34.59
CA ILE A 1029 13.51 11.17 33.48
C ILE A 1029 14.01 12.60 33.73
N PRO A 1030 15.31 12.86 33.47
CA PRO A 1030 15.97 14.12 33.83
C PRO A 1030 15.86 15.17 32.70
N LEU A 1031 14.64 15.49 32.25
CA LEU A 1031 14.43 16.41 31.13
C LEU A 1031 14.58 17.88 31.57
N ARG A 1032 15.41 18.67 30.88
CA ARG A 1032 15.55 20.11 31.18
C ARG A 1032 14.67 21.03 30.34
N PHE A 1033 14.20 20.56 29.19
CA PHE A 1033 13.29 21.30 28.30
C PHE A 1033 12.35 20.36 27.51
N GLY A 1034 11.29 20.93 26.93
CA GLY A 1034 10.27 20.23 26.15
C GLY A 1034 8.87 20.84 26.33
N ALA A 1035 7.86 20.28 25.68
CA ALA A 1035 6.44 20.63 25.83
C ALA A 1035 5.55 19.37 25.78
N GLY A 1036 4.31 19.45 26.26
CA GLY A 1036 3.36 18.34 26.27
C GLY A 1036 3.60 17.26 27.33
N VAL A 1037 2.62 16.37 27.50
CA VAL A 1037 2.71 15.23 28.42
C VAL A 1037 3.75 14.22 27.95
N LYS A 1038 4.62 13.78 28.86
CA LYS A 1038 5.69 12.81 28.56
C LYS A 1038 5.20 11.37 28.72
N GLY A 1039 4.93 10.70 27.60
CA GLY A 1039 4.43 9.32 27.58
C GLY A 1039 5.30 8.33 28.39
N LYS A 1040 6.63 8.48 28.36
CA LYS A 1040 7.58 7.65 29.14
C LYS A 1040 7.38 7.69 30.65
N LEU A 1041 6.90 8.82 31.19
CA LEU A 1041 6.60 8.93 32.62
C LEU A 1041 5.36 8.11 32.95
N VAL A 1042 4.27 8.32 32.21
CA VAL A 1042 3.02 7.58 32.40
C VAL A 1042 3.23 6.08 32.19
N GLU A 1043 4.04 5.69 31.20
CA GLU A 1043 4.38 4.29 30.95
C GLU A 1043 5.13 3.66 32.13
N ALA A 1044 6.18 4.30 32.64
CA ALA A 1044 6.92 3.79 33.80
C ALA A 1044 6.02 3.61 35.04
N VAL A 1045 5.11 4.56 35.28
CA VAL A 1045 4.13 4.48 36.38
C VAL A 1045 3.13 3.35 36.14
N SER A 1046 2.73 3.06 34.90
CA SER A 1046 1.85 1.93 34.56
C SER A 1046 2.47 0.57 34.88
N TYR A 1047 3.79 0.45 34.75
CA TYR A 1047 4.57 -0.71 35.18
C TYR A 1047 4.85 -0.74 36.69
N GLN A 1048 4.28 0.20 37.45
CA GLN A 1048 4.44 0.32 38.90
C GLN A 1048 5.90 0.50 39.34
N VAL A 1049 6.74 1.05 38.46
CA VAL A 1049 8.14 1.36 38.78
C VAL A 1049 8.23 2.81 39.24
N PRO A 1050 8.74 3.08 40.44
CA PRO A 1050 8.92 4.45 40.92
C PRO A 1050 9.83 5.27 40.01
N VAL A 1051 9.44 6.52 39.79
CA VAL A 1051 10.09 7.45 38.85
C VAL A 1051 10.68 8.64 39.59
N VAL A 1052 11.91 9.01 39.22
CA VAL A 1052 12.52 10.29 39.60
C VAL A 1052 12.63 11.16 38.34
N THR A 1053 12.08 12.37 38.38
CA THR A 1053 11.99 13.26 37.23
C THR A 1053 12.18 14.73 37.61
N THR A 1054 12.24 15.61 36.63
CA THR A 1054 12.27 17.06 36.77
C THR A 1054 10.87 17.65 36.66
N THR A 1055 10.71 18.93 37.01
CA THR A 1055 9.45 19.67 36.85
C THR A 1055 8.98 19.65 35.38
N ILE A 1056 9.91 19.76 34.43
CA ILE A 1056 9.62 19.66 32.99
C ILE A 1056 9.21 18.25 32.57
N GLY A 1057 9.76 17.21 33.21
CA GLY A 1057 9.36 15.83 32.94
C GLY A 1057 7.94 15.50 33.43
N ALA A 1058 7.48 16.16 34.48
CA ALA A 1058 6.16 15.98 35.09
C ALA A 1058 5.06 16.92 34.55
N GLU A 1059 5.40 17.86 33.67
CA GLU A 1059 4.46 18.88 33.14
C GLU A 1059 3.20 18.27 32.51
N GLY A 1060 2.05 18.92 32.73
CA GLY A 1060 0.77 18.57 32.11
C GLY A 1060 0.01 17.41 32.78
N LEU A 1061 0.57 16.80 33.82
CA LEU A 1061 -0.03 15.67 34.55
C LEU A 1061 -0.63 16.12 35.89
N GLU A 1062 -1.89 15.75 36.15
CA GLU A 1062 -2.67 16.19 37.31
C GLU A 1062 -2.42 15.31 38.55
N GLU A 1063 -1.95 15.88 39.67
CA GLU A 1063 -1.63 15.17 40.92
C GLU A 1063 -0.49 14.13 40.80
N ILE A 1064 0.38 14.25 39.78
CA ILE A 1064 1.45 13.28 39.53
C ILE A 1064 2.50 13.24 40.65
N GLU A 1065 2.70 14.35 41.35
CA GLU A 1065 3.63 14.50 42.47
C GLU A 1065 3.35 13.54 43.65
N LYS A 1066 2.16 12.90 43.68
CA LYS A 1066 1.80 11.89 44.68
C LYS A 1066 2.42 10.52 44.41
N CYS A 1067 2.85 10.24 43.18
CA CYS A 1067 3.38 8.93 42.77
C CYS A 1067 4.76 8.98 42.11
N VAL A 1068 5.32 10.17 41.88
CA VAL A 1068 6.70 10.35 41.38
C VAL A 1068 7.48 11.31 42.27
N VAL A 1069 8.81 11.26 42.19
CA VAL A 1069 9.69 12.20 42.89
C VAL A 1069 10.20 13.26 41.90
N ILE A 1070 9.93 14.53 42.20
CA ILE A 1070 10.29 15.66 41.33
C ILE A 1070 11.45 16.44 41.94
N ASN A 1071 12.57 16.58 41.23
CA ASN A 1071 13.70 17.43 41.59
C ASN A 1071 14.38 17.99 40.34
N ASP A 1072 14.70 19.28 40.34
CA ASP A 1072 15.42 19.92 39.24
C ASP A 1072 16.93 20.04 39.51
N GLU A 1073 17.34 20.01 40.79
CA GLU A 1073 18.74 20.16 41.22
C GLU A 1073 19.50 18.82 41.22
N GLU A 1074 20.74 18.82 40.72
CA GLU A 1074 21.56 17.61 40.49
C GLU A 1074 21.74 16.76 41.76
N SER A 1075 22.13 17.40 42.86
CA SER A 1075 22.37 16.73 44.14
C SER A 1075 21.09 16.15 44.73
N SER A 1076 19.98 16.89 44.65
CA SER A 1076 18.68 16.44 45.16
C SER A 1076 18.09 15.31 44.32
N PHE A 1077 18.31 15.34 43.00
CA PHE A 1077 17.94 14.27 42.08
C PHE A 1077 18.70 12.98 42.42
N ALA A 1078 20.03 13.04 42.52
CA ALA A 1078 20.86 11.88 42.87
C ALA A 1078 20.46 11.27 44.21
N ASN A 1079 20.30 12.11 45.25
CA ASN A 1079 19.89 11.67 46.59
C ASN A 1079 18.51 11.03 46.60
N SER A 1080 17.58 11.50 45.75
CA SER A 1080 16.27 10.90 45.60
C SER A 1080 16.34 9.49 45.01
N VAL A 1081 17.19 9.27 44.00
CA VAL A 1081 17.43 7.93 43.44
C VAL A 1081 18.06 7.01 44.50
N ILE A 1082 19.08 7.49 45.22
CA ILE A 1082 19.75 6.69 46.28
C ILE A 1082 18.77 6.33 47.40
N SER A 1083 17.96 7.29 47.85
CA SER A 1083 16.93 7.07 48.87
C SER A 1083 15.92 6.02 48.41
N LEU A 1084 15.40 6.15 47.19
CA LEU A 1084 14.44 5.22 46.61
C LEU A 1084 15.00 3.80 46.44
N TYR A 1085 16.29 3.68 46.16
CA TYR A 1085 16.96 2.39 46.01
C TYR A 1085 17.12 1.65 47.35
N LYS A 1086 17.27 2.38 48.46
CA LYS A 1086 17.53 1.82 49.80
C LYS A 1086 16.28 1.67 50.68
N ASP A 1087 15.18 2.32 50.32
CA ASP A 1087 13.96 2.39 51.12
C ASP A 1087 12.80 1.62 50.44
N ASP A 1088 12.62 0.36 50.85
CA ASP A 1088 11.56 -0.53 50.33
C ASP A 1088 10.15 0.01 50.62
N GLU A 1089 9.94 0.70 51.75
CA GLU A 1089 8.63 1.22 52.14
C GLU A 1089 8.25 2.40 51.24
N LYS A 1090 9.18 3.34 51.05
CA LYS A 1090 9.01 4.46 50.12
C LYS A 1090 8.80 3.97 48.69
N TRP A 1091 9.56 2.95 48.27
CA TRP A 1091 9.38 2.32 46.95
C TRP A 1091 7.96 1.77 46.79
N MET A 1092 7.49 0.98 47.77
CA MET A 1092 6.17 0.35 47.75
C MET A 1092 5.05 1.38 47.74
N ASN A 1093 5.16 2.45 48.52
CA ASN A 1093 4.19 3.54 48.56
C ASN A 1093 4.08 4.26 47.21
N LEU A 1094 5.20 4.60 46.56
CA LEU A 1094 5.18 5.24 45.24
C LEU A 1094 4.62 4.29 44.16
N SER A 1095 4.96 3.00 44.23
CA SER A 1095 4.46 1.96 43.34
C SER A 1095 2.93 1.82 43.42
N LEU A 1096 2.38 1.72 44.65
CA LEU A 1096 0.94 1.65 44.91
C LEU A 1096 0.21 2.92 44.50
N ASN A 1097 0.75 4.09 44.84
CA ASN A 1097 0.20 5.38 44.40
C ASN A 1097 0.20 5.49 42.87
N GLY A 1098 1.24 4.97 42.21
CA GLY A 1098 1.34 4.92 40.75
C GLY A 1098 0.25 4.06 40.11
N ARG A 1099 -0.01 2.86 40.66
CA ARG A 1099 -1.14 2.01 40.26
C ARG A 1099 -2.47 2.77 40.36
N ASP A 1100 -2.72 3.41 41.49
CA ASP A 1100 -3.97 4.12 41.75
C ASP A 1100 -4.12 5.34 40.84
N TYR A 1101 -3.01 6.04 40.58
CA TYR A 1101 -2.95 7.13 39.63
C TYR A 1101 -3.32 6.70 38.20
N ILE A 1102 -2.75 5.61 37.70
CA ILE A 1102 -3.05 5.09 36.36
C ILE A 1102 -4.51 4.64 36.26
N ASN A 1103 -5.01 3.93 37.27
CA ASN A 1103 -6.41 3.52 37.32
C ASN A 1103 -7.38 4.72 37.36
N LYS A 1104 -7.00 5.83 38.02
CA LYS A 1104 -7.80 7.06 38.12
C LYS A 1104 -7.80 7.88 36.81
N TYR A 1105 -6.64 8.08 36.19
CA TYR A 1105 -6.47 9.06 35.12
C TYR A 1105 -6.24 8.49 33.73
N PHE A 1106 -5.68 7.29 33.61
CA PHE A 1106 -5.27 6.70 32.32
C PHE A 1106 -5.96 5.35 32.02
N SER A 1107 -6.99 4.99 32.80
CA SER A 1107 -7.76 3.77 32.55
C SER A 1107 -8.76 3.94 31.41
N TYR A 1108 -9.22 2.81 30.86
CA TYR A 1108 -10.37 2.77 29.95
C TYR A 1108 -11.56 3.60 30.46
N THR A 1109 -11.89 3.46 31.75
CA THR A 1109 -13.02 4.17 32.36
C THR A 1109 -12.78 5.68 32.40
N ALA A 1110 -11.56 6.11 32.70
CA ALA A 1110 -11.17 7.52 32.69
C ALA A 1110 -11.32 8.12 31.28
N ALA A 1111 -10.72 7.48 30.27
CA ALA A 1111 -10.81 7.93 28.87
C ALA A 1111 -12.27 7.96 28.38
N LYS A 1112 -13.02 6.87 28.59
CA LYS A 1112 -14.44 6.77 28.25
C LYS A 1112 -15.27 7.89 28.88
N SER A 1113 -15.05 8.19 30.16
CA SER A 1113 -15.82 9.23 30.87
C SER A 1113 -15.62 10.62 30.26
N LYS A 1114 -14.40 10.93 29.78
CA LYS A 1114 -14.09 12.21 29.13
C LYS A 1114 -14.69 12.29 27.74
N ILE A 1115 -14.49 11.24 26.93
CA ILE A 1115 -15.02 11.14 25.57
C ILE A 1115 -16.55 11.28 25.56
N LEU A 1116 -17.27 10.57 26.44
CA LEU A 1116 -18.74 10.62 26.50
C LEU A 1116 -19.34 12.00 26.86
N LEU A 1117 -18.55 12.97 27.31
CA LEU A 1117 -19.03 14.34 27.54
C LEU A 1117 -19.40 15.05 26.24
N ASP A 1118 -18.74 14.70 25.13
CA ASP A 1118 -18.81 15.45 23.89
C ASP A 1118 -19.53 14.68 22.78
N PHE A 1119 -19.50 13.34 22.83
CA PHE A 1119 -20.28 12.48 21.94
C PHE A 1119 -21.63 12.14 22.59
N LYS A 1120 -22.70 12.79 22.11
CA LYS A 1120 -24.06 12.40 22.42
C LYS A 1120 -24.49 11.25 21.51
N SER A 1121 -25.21 10.27 22.04
CA SER A 1121 -25.97 9.31 21.21
C SER A 1121 -26.97 10.14 20.40
N SER A 1122 -26.71 10.24 19.10
CA SER A 1122 -27.46 11.06 18.16
C SER A 1122 -28.58 10.29 17.44
N ARG A 1123 -28.75 8.99 17.72
CA ARG A 1123 -29.77 8.12 17.12
C ARG A 1123 -30.27 7.09 18.12
#